data_AF-A0A6V8HAA7-F1
#
_entry.id   AF-A0A6V8HAA7-F1
#
_cell.length_a   1.000
_cell.length_b   1.000
_cell.length_c   1.000
_cell.angle_alpha   90.00
_cell.angle_beta   90.00
_cell.angle_gamma   90.00
#
_symmetry.space_group_name_H-M   'P 1'
#
loop_
_entity.id
_entity.type
_entity.pdbx_description
1 polymer ?
#
loop_
_entity_poly.entity_id
_entity_poly.type
_entity_poly.pdbx_seq_one_letter_code
_entity_poly.pdbx_strand_id
1 'polypeptide(L)'
;MDGYENSHGRVDDCPDSSYQEVQPPIDPAIDPRLFDSSYLTLEPGSEDVVFEDVGQYAPMDTASMSVGQRRLLQEQVNLSGSDDESDDVDDYDDDDDRLWNEGKEVYDDYSAMRAAPEDPDYQVSTDPESEEDDDYDANDASPRPRKRRRRGHGRFSGHYGARGGKGIRRGPRRPLEPSPEFKMLHSQATEAFIDGDYDRAIELVQQAILVNPEMFAAHSLLSEIFLARGDKDKAVTALFSGAHTRPRDPTVWYKVARLIQDRAGEDRQKTLNDMIYCYSRIIEIDGKSYNARFQRATAYRELGYNGRAATEYERILKELPHNIRALRHLAETYIDMQDVQKALDYYLDSIDYYMTLDNDENMEFSWSDVNICAELYAYVGDPRKGLQLLSSVSRWLLGRKDDTIWDAYIDDDREWDAADSPRRIKTDGFIPDTYPIDSYGLGLPMELRIKLGTFRLKLGDRYFEEALTHFEWLNPEDDSETSTVFDYADLYREAADALKDAGLFPEALRFYRPLQLTEDYADVSFFLAMGECAFACSDFSLTESCYLTVAENDSTNLQSRVNLAKLYETMGERDQALYYVNQAVLLGREARGRSRRRRKDRRIAQLAKEFQGDTHISTRIVPRHLASEVARRDMLQDSDANHLRPNMRAGDSDATEDWLDIADALLHDFRTNRAFYPLQKHMIFLGYSREEQKGGKKQATVMDEVQEVADRLQEWLGQTNTEATPTSVPNDYYGISFDEWFEIFLEYAFVVSGQGDKDEAYDVLGAAADASVWYHYKDKVRQIHICWITCALRAYDEETLVSEARLFTKDYQFVTDTYRLFSILSRLCGDPNRSLFHASPSMKFMLRQVKAMDSTLPEDHHLKKASTSKSVMTRQPTAKATRSSKNPPKQVSLTTRHDNGDLIIAENMDVALLVLYGHILYSGNSFYPALNYYYRAYALDPENPGILLPIALCYIHHALKRQAENRHYLILQGLSFMSLYRKVRCQKKIEQEVNKDANKKTQTDFSSLSECQEVEYNYGRVYHSLGLLDQAIPCYERALELGNRIQSAQKDKTAGSREKGKAPDHGEKKDEKPKDILVEDFSPEAAVALQNIYALNGNIAGAREVTEKYLII
;
A
#
# COMPACT_ATOMS: atom_id res chain seq x y z
N MET A 1 13.11 -86.53 -5.72
CA MET A 1 14.41 -85.83 -5.89
C MET A 1 14.33 -84.53 -5.10
N ASP A 2 14.26 -84.55 -3.75
CA ASP A 2 15.07 -85.23 -2.70
C ASP A 2 16.26 -84.33 -2.30
N GLY A 3 16.59 -84.05 -1.02
CA GLY A 3 16.03 -84.48 0.28
C GLY A 3 16.08 -83.33 1.32
N TYR A 4 15.49 -83.39 2.53
CA TYR A 4 15.64 -84.38 3.63
C TYR A 4 17.06 -84.38 4.27
N GLU A 5 17.28 -84.34 5.60
CA GLU A 5 16.37 -84.19 6.76
C GLU A 5 17.10 -83.70 8.06
N ASN A 6 16.59 -84.04 9.25
CA ASN A 6 16.66 -83.32 10.53
C ASN A 6 17.74 -83.78 11.56
N SER A 7 18.09 -82.83 12.44
CA SER A 7 18.15 -82.92 13.93
C SER A 7 19.34 -83.49 14.76
N HIS A 8 19.65 -82.70 15.80
CA HIS A 8 20.04 -83.00 17.20
C HIS A 8 21.38 -83.67 17.59
N GLY A 9 22.11 -82.97 18.48
CA GLY A 9 23.15 -83.47 19.38
C GLY A 9 23.58 -82.42 20.42
N ARG A 10 23.72 -82.81 21.69
CA ARG A 10 24.24 -81.99 22.84
C ARG A 10 25.72 -82.29 23.10
N VAL A 11 26.39 -81.43 23.88
CA VAL A 11 27.12 -81.75 25.15
C VAL A 11 27.73 -80.48 25.74
N ASP A 12 27.96 -80.46 27.06
CA ASP A 12 28.11 -79.27 27.92
C ASP A 12 29.52 -79.10 28.57
N ASP A 13 29.79 -77.88 29.07
CA ASP A 13 30.55 -77.49 30.29
C ASP A 13 32.09 -77.63 30.51
N CYS A 14 32.72 -76.44 30.74
CA CYS A 14 33.58 -76.05 31.89
C CYS A 14 35.05 -76.56 32.10
N PRO A 15 35.91 -75.88 32.91
CA PRO A 15 36.07 -74.43 33.13
C PRO A 15 37.54 -73.92 33.36
N ASP A 16 37.68 -72.61 33.64
CA ASP A 16 38.71 -71.87 34.41
C ASP A 16 40.18 -71.68 33.93
N SER A 17 40.44 -70.49 33.35
CA SER A 17 41.71 -69.70 33.42
C SER A 17 41.48 -68.27 32.86
N SER A 18 42.17 -67.18 33.22
CA SER A 18 43.05 -66.80 34.36
C SER A 18 43.07 -65.24 34.48
N TYR A 19 43.97 -64.62 35.27
CA TYR A 19 43.97 -63.15 35.55
C TYR A 19 45.36 -62.48 35.49
N GLN A 20 45.46 -61.33 34.80
CA GLN A 20 46.07 -60.09 35.34
C GLN A 20 45.70 -58.84 34.50
N GLU A 21 46.01 -57.63 34.99
CA GLU A 21 45.18 -56.43 34.79
C GLU A 21 45.59 -55.48 33.65
N VAL A 22 44.58 -55.00 32.91
CA VAL A 22 44.53 -53.69 32.23
C VAL A 22 43.10 -53.15 32.41
N GLN A 23 42.91 -51.88 32.79
CA GLN A 23 41.58 -51.31 33.04
C GLN A 23 40.93 -50.72 31.77
N PRO A 24 39.64 -51.02 31.49
CA PRO A 24 38.88 -50.43 30.38
C PRO A 24 38.18 -49.11 30.76
N PRO A 25 37.77 -48.28 29.78
CA PRO A 25 36.95 -47.09 30.01
C PRO A 25 35.50 -47.43 30.40
N ILE A 26 34.82 -46.46 31.02
CA ILE A 26 33.45 -46.59 31.55
C ILE A 26 32.41 -46.21 30.48
N ASP A 27 31.37 -47.02 30.34
CA ASP A 27 30.28 -46.88 29.36
C ASP A 27 28.96 -46.43 30.03
N PRO A 28 28.36 -45.29 29.65
CA PRO A 28 27.07 -44.82 30.13
C PRO A 28 25.91 -45.39 29.28
N ALA A 29 25.61 -46.68 29.47
CA ALA A 29 24.62 -47.39 28.68
C ALA A 29 23.19 -46.80 28.72
N ILE A 30 22.57 -46.66 27.55
CA ILE A 30 21.11 -46.63 27.35
C ILE A 30 20.78 -47.77 26.39
N ASP A 31 19.81 -48.62 26.74
CA ASP A 31 19.62 -49.96 26.15
C ASP A 31 19.09 -49.91 24.69
N PRO A 32 19.81 -50.48 23.70
CA PRO A 32 19.31 -50.64 22.33
C PRO A 32 18.00 -51.43 22.21
N ARG A 33 17.63 -52.23 23.22
CA ARG A 33 16.39 -53.04 23.23
C ARG A 33 15.09 -52.25 23.40
N LEU A 34 15.16 -50.93 23.64
CA LEU A 34 13.97 -50.07 23.63
C LEU A 34 13.40 -49.81 22.22
N PHE A 35 14.05 -50.31 21.16
CA PHE A 35 13.60 -50.23 19.77
C PHE A 35 13.59 -51.61 19.07
N ASP A 36 13.04 -52.64 19.72
CA ASP A 36 12.76 -53.92 19.05
C ASP A 36 11.61 -53.78 18.04
N SER A 37 11.77 -54.36 16.85
CA SER A 37 10.92 -54.13 15.68
C SER A 37 9.76 -55.12 15.57
N SER A 38 9.21 -55.56 16.70
CA SER A 38 8.30 -56.72 16.81
C SER A 38 6.80 -56.41 16.62
N TYR A 39 6.43 -55.15 16.33
CA TYR A 39 5.04 -54.74 16.06
C TYR A 39 4.89 -53.96 14.74
N LEU A 40 4.92 -54.68 13.60
CA LEU A 40 4.02 -54.47 12.43
C LEU A 40 4.33 -55.46 11.28
N THR A 41 4.06 -56.75 11.51
CA THR A 41 3.89 -57.74 10.43
C THR A 41 2.54 -58.44 10.59
N LEU A 42 1.61 -58.16 9.69
CA LEU A 42 0.32 -58.83 9.58
C LEU A 42 0.23 -59.51 8.21
N GLU A 43 0.06 -60.82 8.22
CA GLU A 43 -0.43 -61.70 7.13
C GLU A 43 -1.07 -62.93 7.84
N PRO A 44 -2.01 -63.68 7.22
CA PRO A 44 -3.29 -63.89 7.90
C PRO A 44 -3.68 -65.37 8.18
N GLY A 45 -4.57 -65.59 9.15
CA GLY A 45 -5.17 -66.90 9.42
C GLY A 45 -6.32 -66.94 10.44
N SER A 46 -7.50 -67.33 9.96
CA SER A 46 -8.62 -68.04 10.64
C SER A 46 -9.06 -67.69 12.08
N GLU A 47 -10.25 -67.06 12.15
CA GLU A 47 -11.44 -67.48 12.93
C GLU A 47 -11.46 -67.47 14.49
N ASP A 48 -12.39 -66.65 15.00
CA ASP A 48 -13.34 -66.90 16.10
C ASP A 48 -12.87 -67.07 17.55
N VAL A 49 -12.54 -65.93 18.19
CA VAL A 49 -13.01 -65.62 19.55
C VAL A 49 -13.61 -64.20 19.56
N VAL A 50 -14.83 -64.03 20.08
CA VAL A 50 -15.53 -62.73 20.15
C VAL A 50 -15.00 -61.89 21.32
N PHE A 51 -14.72 -60.61 21.05
CA PHE A 51 -14.48 -59.56 22.05
C PHE A 51 -15.30 -58.31 21.71
N GLU A 52 -15.60 -57.50 22.73
CA GLU A 52 -16.57 -56.40 22.69
C GLU A 52 -16.02 -55.09 22.09
N ASP A 53 -16.92 -54.15 21.77
CA ASP A 53 -16.64 -52.89 21.05
C ASP A 53 -15.53 -52.03 21.66
N VAL A 54 -14.56 -51.62 20.83
CA VAL A 54 -13.63 -50.51 21.12
C VAL A 54 -13.68 -49.49 19.97
N GLY A 55 -14.71 -48.65 20.01
CA GLY A 55 -14.77 -47.40 19.25
C GLY A 55 -14.43 -46.18 20.11
N GLN A 56 -14.32 -45.01 19.47
CA GLN A 56 -14.11 -43.69 20.09
C GLN A 56 -12.70 -43.37 20.62
N TYR A 57 -11.83 -42.92 19.71
CA TYR A 57 -11.23 -41.59 19.88
C TYR A 57 -11.48 -40.78 18.61
N ALA A 58 -12.15 -39.64 18.76
CA ALA A 58 -12.57 -38.77 17.67
C ALA A 58 -11.42 -37.87 17.17
N PRO A 59 -11.50 -37.28 15.96
CA PRO A 59 -10.69 -36.11 15.63
C PRO A 59 -10.90 -35.02 16.69
N MET A 60 -9.84 -34.31 17.06
CA MET A 60 -9.86 -33.26 18.09
C MET A 60 -10.93 -32.21 17.79
N ASP A 61 -12.04 -32.26 18.52
CA ASP A 61 -13.15 -31.34 18.36
C ASP A 61 -12.76 -29.96 18.90
N THR A 62 -12.68 -28.96 18.02
CA THR A 62 -12.34 -27.59 18.40
C THR A 62 -13.38 -26.97 19.35
N ALA A 63 -14.57 -27.57 19.47
CA ALA A 63 -15.57 -27.26 20.49
C ALA A 63 -15.10 -27.50 21.94
N SER A 64 -14.04 -28.29 22.16
CA SER A 64 -13.51 -28.62 23.50
C SER A 64 -12.51 -27.61 24.09
N MET A 65 -11.91 -26.74 23.28
CA MET A 65 -10.91 -25.76 23.74
C MET A 65 -11.51 -24.74 24.73
N SER A 66 -10.76 -24.39 25.77
CA SER A 66 -11.18 -23.32 26.70
C SER A 66 -11.30 -21.97 25.98
N VAL A 67 -12.17 -21.09 26.49
CA VAL A 67 -12.38 -19.74 25.92
C VAL A 67 -11.05 -18.97 25.82
N GLY A 68 -10.19 -19.08 26.84
CA GLY A 68 -8.86 -18.47 26.84
C GLY A 68 -7.91 -19.04 25.77
N GLN A 69 -7.94 -20.35 25.49
CA GLN A 69 -7.11 -20.95 24.44
C GLN A 69 -7.60 -20.61 23.02
N ARG A 70 -8.92 -20.41 22.83
CA ARG A 70 -9.43 -19.84 21.56
C ARG A 70 -9.06 -18.37 21.42
N ARG A 71 -9.21 -17.56 22.49
CA ARG A 71 -8.77 -16.16 22.51
C ARG A 71 -7.29 -16.06 22.16
N LEU A 72 -6.42 -16.84 22.80
CA LEU A 72 -4.98 -16.85 22.52
C LEU A 72 -4.61 -17.23 21.08
N LEU A 73 -5.40 -18.06 20.39
CA LEU A 73 -5.18 -18.35 18.96
C LEU A 73 -5.65 -17.22 18.05
N GLN A 74 -6.74 -16.55 18.41
CA GLN A 74 -7.31 -15.44 17.64
C GLN A 74 -6.55 -14.12 17.87
N GLU A 75 -6.06 -13.90 19.09
CA GLU A 75 -5.15 -12.83 19.49
C GLU A 75 -3.77 -13.03 18.86
N GLN A 76 -3.25 -14.27 18.75
CA GLN A 76 -1.97 -14.51 18.04
C GLN A 76 -2.05 -14.32 16.52
N VAL A 77 -3.23 -14.33 15.92
CA VAL A 77 -3.44 -13.91 14.52
C VAL A 77 -3.55 -12.38 14.40
N ASN A 78 -3.90 -11.70 15.49
CA ASN A 78 -4.06 -10.24 15.57
C ASN A 78 -2.88 -9.52 16.28
N LEU A 79 -1.80 -10.22 16.62
CA LEU A 79 -0.62 -9.68 17.33
C LEU A 79 0.65 -9.79 16.48
N SER A 80 0.64 -9.09 15.34
CA SER A 80 1.81 -8.78 14.53
C SER A 80 1.81 -7.30 14.13
N GLY A 81 1.71 -6.42 15.14
CA GLY A 81 1.70 -4.97 14.97
C GLY A 81 1.94 -4.26 16.30
N SER A 82 3.17 -3.79 16.50
CA SER A 82 3.54 -2.83 17.54
C SER A 82 4.88 -2.19 17.17
N ASP A 83 4.79 -0.97 16.65
CA ASP A 83 5.73 0.15 16.74
C ASP A 83 7.25 -0.14 16.82
N ASP A 84 7.97 0.23 15.75
CA ASP A 84 9.25 0.94 15.85
C ASP A 84 9.38 1.88 14.64
N GLU A 85 10.03 3.03 14.82
CA GLU A 85 10.05 4.13 13.83
C GLU A 85 11.20 3.98 12.79
N SER A 86 10.90 4.17 11.51
CA SER A 86 11.91 4.53 10.50
C SER A 86 11.29 5.32 9.35
N ASP A 87 11.66 6.60 9.21
CA ASP A 87 11.45 7.36 7.99
C ASP A 87 12.26 6.72 6.84
N ASP A 88 11.62 6.47 5.70
CA ASP A 88 12.16 6.77 4.37
C ASP A 88 10.98 6.73 3.38
N VAL A 89 11.04 7.56 2.33
CA VAL A 89 9.96 7.77 1.36
C VAL A 89 10.44 7.33 -0.01
N ASP A 90 9.67 6.45 -0.67
CA ASP A 90 9.63 6.33 -2.12
C ASP A 90 8.19 6.02 -2.54
N ASP A 91 7.83 6.46 -3.75
CA ASP A 91 6.45 6.71 -4.20
C ASP A 91 6.15 5.89 -5.46
N TYR A 92 5.18 4.97 -5.38
CA TYR A 92 4.78 4.10 -6.48
C TYR A 92 3.25 3.90 -6.48
N ASP A 93 2.59 4.45 -7.50
CA ASP A 93 1.20 4.17 -7.83
C ASP A 93 1.03 2.70 -8.30
N ASP A 94 0.10 1.96 -7.70
CA ASP A 94 -0.49 0.76 -8.32
C ASP A 94 -1.98 0.65 -7.92
N ASP A 95 -2.87 0.82 -8.91
CA ASP A 95 -4.28 1.17 -8.73
C ASP A 95 -5.24 0.02 -9.13
N ASP A 96 -5.04 -1.20 -8.58
CA ASP A 96 -5.90 -2.36 -8.90
C ASP A 96 -6.04 -3.46 -7.80
N ASP A 97 -6.60 -3.13 -6.62
CA ASP A 97 -7.14 -4.16 -5.68
C ASP A 97 -8.36 -3.71 -4.82
N ARG A 98 -9.21 -2.79 -5.33
CA ARG A 98 -10.43 -2.34 -4.63
C ARG A 98 -11.59 -3.35 -4.72
N LEU A 99 -11.54 -4.45 -3.97
CA LEU A 99 -12.72 -5.31 -3.76
C LEU A 99 -12.72 -6.07 -2.42
N TRP A 100 -13.89 -6.11 -1.76
CA TRP A 100 -14.17 -6.63 -0.41
C TRP A 100 -13.51 -5.80 0.72
N ASN A 101 -14.26 -5.26 1.69
CA ASN A 101 -15.32 -5.96 2.42
C ASN A 101 -16.34 -5.02 3.10
N GLU A 102 -17.55 -5.52 3.34
CA GLU A 102 -18.55 -4.91 4.24
C GLU A 102 -18.43 -5.49 5.67
N GLY A 103 -19.13 -4.89 6.65
CA GLY A 103 -19.74 -5.66 7.74
C GLY A 103 -19.24 -5.41 9.17
N LYS A 104 -20.06 -4.66 9.92
CA LYS A 104 -20.09 -4.47 11.38
C LYS A 104 -19.83 -5.75 12.22
N GLU A 105 -19.39 -5.57 13.46
CA GLU A 105 -20.24 -5.88 14.62
C GLU A 105 -19.78 -5.14 15.90
N VAL A 106 -20.74 -4.77 16.75
CA VAL A 106 -20.57 -3.99 18.00
C VAL A 106 -20.85 -4.91 19.19
N TYR A 107 -20.17 -4.72 20.32
CA TYR A 107 -20.55 -5.32 21.60
C TYR A 107 -20.31 -4.39 22.79
N ASP A 108 -21.40 -3.94 23.41
CA ASP A 108 -21.43 -3.41 24.78
C ASP A 108 -21.03 -4.47 25.81
N ASP A 109 -20.54 -4.01 26.98
CA ASP A 109 -20.91 -4.62 28.25
C ASP A 109 -20.94 -3.57 29.38
N TYR A 110 -21.87 -3.73 30.33
CA TYR A 110 -22.15 -2.79 31.40
C TYR A 110 -21.44 -3.13 32.71
N SER A 111 -21.03 -2.12 33.47
CA SER A 111 -21.13 -2.17 34.93
C SER A 111 -21.21 -0.77 35.54
N ALA A 112 -22.33 -0.49 36.23
CA ALA A 112 -22.62 0.81 36.83
C ALA A 112 -22.44 0.80 38.35
N MET A 113 -22.14 1.96 38.93
CA MET A 113 -22.42 2.22 40.35
C MET A 113 -22.99 3.62 40.59
N ARG A 114 -24.20 3.63 41.15
CA ARG A 114 -24.96 4.79 41.66
C ARG A 114 -24.32 5.36 42.95
N ALA A 115 -24.60 6.58 43.42
CA ALA A 115 -25.12 7.82 42.80
C ALA A 115 -25.22 8.92 43.90
N ALA A 116 -25.04 10.21 43.51
CA ALA A 116 -25.74 11.43 44.00
C ALA A 116 -25.78 11.77 45.53
N PRO A 117 -26.28 12.95 45.98
CA PRO A 117 -26.80 14.11 45.24
C PRO A 117 -26.27 15.51 45.68
N GLU A 118 -26.87 16.56 45.10
CA GLU A 118 -27.13 17.92 45.65
C GLU A 118 -26.05 19.05 45.63
N ASP A 119 -26.20 19.90 44.59
CA ASP A 119 -26.06 21.38 44.53
C ASP A 119 -26.92 22.16 45.58
N PRO A 120 -26.97 23.53 45.64
CA PRO A 120 -26.27 24.58 44.86
C PRO A 120 -25.60 25.70 45.72
N ASP A 121 -24.86 26.65 45.12
CA ASP A 121 -25.30 28.08 45.01
C ASP A 121 -24.27 29.10 44.41
N TYR A 122 -24.75 29.77 43.36
CA TYR A 122 -24.61 31.19 42.95
C TYR A 122 -23.34 32.07 43.24
N GLN A 123 -22.71 32.44 42.12
CA GLN A 123 -22.40 33.83 41.64
C GLN A 123 -21.30 34.76 42.23
N VAL A 124 -20.43 35.19 41.29
CA VAL A 124 -19.94 36.57 41.02
C VAL A 124 -18.84 37.19 41.92
N SER A 125 -17.78 37.67 41.23
CA SER A 125 -16.77 38.73 41.50
C SER A 125 -16.68 39.35 42.91
N THR A 126 -15.48 39.64 43.46
CA THR A 126 -14.53 40.67 42.95
C THR A 126 -13.19 40.59 43.72
N ASP A 127 -12.08 41.05 43.13
CA ASP A 127 -10.82 41.42 43.80
C ASP A 127 -11.04 42.47 44.93
N PRO A 128 -10.22 42.53 46.02
CA PRO A 128 -8.80 42.92 45.90
C PRO A 128 -7.78 42.40 46.96
N GLU A 129 -6.54 42.77 46.66
CA GLU A 129 -5.26 42.93 47.40
C GLU A 129 -5.18 42.85 48.95
N SER A 130 -3.94 42.56 49.41
CA SER A 130 -3.34 42.77 50.75
C SER A 130 -3.77 41.82 51.90
N GLU A 131 -2.96 41.50 52.93
CA GLU A 131 -1.56 41.84 53.26
C GLU A 131 -0.93 40.80 54.25
N GLU A 132 0.40 40.85 54.41
CA GLU A 132 1.30 40.37 55.51
C GLU A 132 1.11 39.01 56.27
N ASP A 133 2.23 38.27 56.31
CA ASP A 133 2.87 37.48 57.38
C ASP A 133 2.08 36.91 58.61
N ASP A 134 2.34 35.63 58.93
CA ASP A 134 2.85 35.25 60.27
C ASP A 134 3.59 33.87 60.24
N ASP A 135 4.57 33.65 61.12
CA ASP A 135 5.47 32.46 61.11
C ASP A 135 5.49 31.72 62.46
N TYR A 136 5.12 30.43 62.48
CA TYR A 136 5.15 29.59 63.69
C TYR A 136 5.52 28.12 63.40
N ASP A 137 6.55 27.62 64.09
CA ASP A 137 7.05 26.23 64.09
C ASP A 137 6.56 25.44 65.32
N ALA A 138 6.13 24.17 65.12
CA ALA A 138 6.46 23.03 66.00
C ALA A 138 5.72 21.70 65.65
N ASN A 139 6.53 20.64 65.45
CA ASN A 139 6.44 19.25 65.99
C ASN A 139 5.12 18.80 66.69
N ASP A 140 4.59 17.57 66.53
CA ASP A 140 4.96 16.32 65.81
C ASP A 140 3.59 15.63 65.41
N ALA A 141 3.36 14.36 65.04
CA ALA A 141 4.09 13.09 65.14
C ALA A 141 3.65 12.03 64.11
N SER A 142 4.23 10.83 64.22
CA SER A 142 3.91 9.64 63.41
C SER A 142 3.58 8.42 64.29
N PRO A 143 2.90 7.38 63.75
CA PRO A 143 3.68 6.15 63.53
C PRO A 143 3.35 5.35 62.25
N ARG A 144 4.37 5.29 61.38
CA ARG A 144 4.59 4.45 60.18
C ARG A 144 4.21 2.96 60.31
N PRO A 145 4.00 2.28 59.17
CA PRO A 145 5.04 1.33 58.67
C PRO A 145 5.44 1.62 57.20
N ARG A 146 6.70 1.61 56.70
CA ARG A 146 7.88 0.69 56.81
C ARG A 146 7.52 -0.74 56.37
N LYS A 147 8.02 -1.32 55.27
CA LYS A 147 9.39 -1.43 54.68
C LYS A 147 9.25 -2.23 53.33
N ARG A 148 10.24 -2.56 52.48
CA ARG A 148 11.72 -2.70 52.59
C ARG A 148 12.37 -2.74 51.19
N ARG A 149 13.58 -2.19 51.02
CA ARG A 149 14.54 -2.53 49.93
C ARG A 149 15.72 -3.34 50.50
N ARG A 150 16.21 -4.34 49.76
CA ARG A 150 17.56 -4.97 49.82
C ARG A 150 17.83 -5.59 48.43
N ARG A 151 19.05 -5.84 47.91
CA ARG A 151 20.47 -5.43 48.07
C ARG A 151 21.36 -6.66 47.78
N GLY A 152 22.13 -6.60 46.70
CA GLY A 152 23.32 -7.41 46.34
C GLY A 152 23.86 -6.80 45.04
N HIS A 153 25.10 -6.29 44.91
CA HIS A 153 26.42 -6.95 44.87
C HIS A 153 26.57 -7.95 43.72
N GLY A 154 27.54 -7.83 42.79
CA GLY A 154 28.60 -6.82 42.52
C GLY A 154 29.05 -6.92 41.04
N ARG A 155 30.23 -6.49 40.55
CA ARG A 155 31.41 -5.73 41.06
C ARG A 155 32.24 -5.24 39.81
N PHE A 156 33.37 -4.53 40.02
CA PHE A 156 34.24 -3.84 39.03
C PHE A 156 33.63 -2.54 38.44
N SER A 157 34.28 -1.37 38.34
CA SER A 157 35.67 -0.85 38.57
C SER A 157 36.55 -0.68 37.32
N GLY A 158 36.68 0.57 36.85
CA GLY A 158 37.56 1.03 35.77
C GLY A 158 37.13 2.44 35.29
N HIS A 159 37.52 3.51 35.99
CA HIS A 159 38.66 4.41 35.68
C HIS A 159 38.39 5.47 34.57
N TYR A 160 38.12 6.71 35.02
CA TYR A 160 38.22 8.02 34.34
C TYR A 160 37.53 8.29 32.99
N GLY A 161 36.67 9.33 32.99
CA GLY A 161 36.83 10.44 32.03
C GLY A 161 35.72 10.73 31.02
N ALA A 162 34.65 11.40 31.42
CA ALA A 162 33.77 12.13 30.49
C ALA A 162 33.17 13.40 31.14
N ARG A 163 33.13 14.51 30.40
CA ARG A 163 32.35 15.71 30.75
C ARG A 163 30.90 15.50 30.30
N GLY A 164 29.93 15.63 31.22
CA GLY A 164 28.51 15.42 30.91
C GLY A 164 27.56 15.94 32.00
N GLY A 165 27.95 17.00 32.72
CA GLY A 165 27.15 17.55 33.81
C GLY A 165 25.88 18.21 33.30
N LYS A 166 24.71 17.61 33.55
CA LYS A 166 23.40 18.20 33.23
C LYS A 166 23.31 19.61 33.83
N GLY A 167 22.94 20.59 32.99
CA GLY A 167 22.89 22.00 33.39
C GLY A 167 21.96 22.21 34.59
N ILE A 168 22.48 22.87 35.63
CA ILE A 168 21.69 23.25 36.81
C ILE A 168 20.57 24.19 36.34
N ARG A 169 19.31 23.77 36.48
CA ARG A 169 18.14 24.63 36.25
C ARG A 169 18.14 25.76 37.28
N ARG A 170 18.79 26.89 36.93
CA ARG A 170 18.71 28.13 37.70
C ARG A 170 17.24 28.59 37.73
N GLY A 171 16.77 28.99 38.91
CA GLY A 171 15.46 29.62 39.06
C GLY A 171 15.37 30.94 38.28
N PRO A 172 14.18 31.56 38.20
CA PRO A 172 14.03 32.88 37.61
C PRO A 172 15.05 33.86 38.22
N ARG A 173 15.78 34.60 37.38
CA ARG A 173 16.38 35.86 37.82
C ARG A 173 15.23 36.77 38.25
N ARG A 174 15.38 37.48 39.37
CA ARG A 174 14.47 38.59 39.70
C ARG A 174 14.52 39.61 38.55
N PRO A 175 13.41 40.28 38.19
CA PRO A 175 13.43 41.35 37.21
C PRO A 175 14.51 42.38 37.56
N LEU A 176 15.28 42.81 36.56
CA LEU A 176 16.29 43.84 36.76
C LEU A 176 15.59 45.17 37.04
N GLU A 177 15.89 45.79 38.19
CA GLU A 177 15.34 47.11 38.50
C GLU A 177 15.99 48.17 37.59
N PRO A 178 15.21 49.00 36.87
CA PRO A 178 15.77 49.99 35.97
C PRO A 178 16.58 51.04 36.74
N SER A 179 17.82 51.27 36.31
CA SER A 179 18.73 52.25 36.92
C SER A 179 18.14 53.67 36.90
N PRO A 180 18.52 54.56 37.84
CA PRO A 180 18.01 55.94 37.85
C PRO A 180 18.28 56.70 36.55
N GLU A 181 19.45 56.46 35.95
CA GLU A 181 19.87 56.99 34.65
C GLU A 181 18.97 56.49 33.50
N PHE A 182 18.65 55.19 33.48
CA PHE A 182 17.68 54.64 32.53
C PHE A 182 16.28 55.23 32.71
N LYS A 183 15.80 55.37 33.96
CA LYS A 183 14.49 55.98 34.25
C LYS A 183 14.43 57.42 33.73
N MET A 184 15.51 58.19 33.88
CA MET A 184 15.63 59.55 33.35
C MET A 184 15.60 59.56 31.81
N LEU A 185 16.45 58.77 31.15
CA LEU A 185 16.53 58.71 29.68
C LEU A 185 15.23 58.20 29.05
N HIS A 186 14.60 57.17 29.63
CA HIS A 186 13.33 56.61 29.17
C HIS A 186 12.17 57.61 29.33
N SER A 187 12.15 58.37 30.44
CA SER A 187 11.17 59.45 30.63
C SER A 187 11.37 60.60 29.62
N GLN A 188 12.61 61.05 29.40
CA GLN A 188 12.93 62.10 28.41
C GLN A 188 12.63 61.66 26.98
N ALA A 189 12.83 60.38 26.66
CA ALA A 189 12.45 59.82 25.37
C ALA A 189 10.93 59.74 25.18
N THR A 190 10.20 59.44 26.26
CA THR A 190 8.72 59.43 26.26
C THR A 190 8.15 60.84 26.12
N GLU A 191 8.76 61.83 26.77
CA GLU A 191 8.45 63.26 26.63
C GLU A 191 8.67 63.73 25.17
N ALA A 192 9.86 63.47 24.60
CA ALA A 192 10.15 63.80 23.19
C ALA A 192 9.23 63.08 22.19
N PHE A 193 8.76 61.86 22.51
CA PHE A 193 7.77 61.14 21.70
C PHE A 193 6.37 61.77 21.75
N ILE A 194 5.94 62.25 22.93
CA ILE A 194 4.68 62.99 23.11
C ILE A 194 4.72 64.33 22.38
N ASP A 195 5.87 65.01 22.39
CA ASP A 195 6.13 66.25 21.62
C ASP A 195 6.22 66.02 20.09
N GLY A 196 6.30 64.76 19.64
CA GLY A 196 6.41 64.39 18.22
C GLY A 196 7.82 64.51 17.62
N ASP A 197 8.85 64.75 18.44
CA ASP A 197 10.26 64.80 18.02
C ASP A 197 10.86 63.39 17.92
N TYR A 198 10.42 62.66 16.89
CA TYR A 198 10.75 61.24 16.71
C TYR A 198 12.25 60.95 16.56
N ASP A 199 13.03 61.85 15.94
CA ASP A 199 14.47 61.64 15.76
C ASP A 199 15.21 61.76 17.09
N ARG A 200 14.92 62.79 17.90
CA ARG A 200 15.47 62.94 19.25
C ARG A 200 14.99 61.82 20.20
N ALA A 201 13.72 61.40 20.08
CA ALA A 201 13.20 60.28 20.85
C ALA A 201 13.97 58.99 20.55
N ILE A 202 14.26 58.69 19.27
CA ILE A 202 15.06 57.51 18.88
C ILE A 202 16.46 57.56 19.50
N GLU A 203 17.16 58.69 19.47
CA GLU A 203 18.49 58.82 20.10
C GLU A 203 18.44 58.55 21.61
N LEU A 204 17.46 59.12 22.31
CA LEU A 204 17.30 58.94 23.76
C LEU A 204 16.90 57.50 24.14
N VAL A 205 16.05 56.83 23.35
CA VAL A 205 15.73 55.41 23.58
C VAL A 205 16.94 54.51 23.28
N GLN A 206 17.72 54.79 22.22
CA GLN A 206 18.94 54.03 21.95
C GLN A 206 19.97 54.18 23.08
N GLN A 207 20.13 55.38 23.65
CA GLN A 207 20.94 55.59 24.85
C GLN A 207 20.39 54.80 26.06
N ALA A 208 19.08 54.78 26.29
CA ALA A 208 18.47 53.96 27.35
C ALA A 208 18.72 52.45 27.14
N ILE A 209 18.63 51.94 25.90
CA ILE A 209 18.94 50.54 25.56
C ILE A 209 20.43 50.23 25.81
N LEU A 210 21.34 51.16 25.49
CA LEU A 210 22.77 50.99 25.78
C LEU A 210 23.07 50.93 27.28
N VAL A 211 22.32 51.68 28.11
CA VAL A 211 22.46 51.66 29.58
C VAL A 211 21.93 50.35 30.20
N ASN A 212 20.73 49.88 29.80
CA ASN A 212 20.18 48.60 30.27
C ASN A 212 19.57 47.78 29.11
N PRO A 213 20.35 46.94 28.40
CA PRO A 213 19.86 46.17 27.25
C PRO A 213 18.72 45.19 27.56
N GLU A 214 18.64 44.67 28.79
CA GLU A 214 17.61 43.72 29.25
C GLU A 214 16.23 44.36 29.54
N MET A 215 16.05 45.68 29.30
CA MET A 215 14.80 46.39 29.61
C MET A 215 13.81 46.45 28.42
N PHE A 216 12.84 45.54 28.40
CA PHE A 216 11.76 45.52 27.40
C PHE A 216 11.05 46.87 27.17
N ALA A 217 10.88 47.69 28.22
CA ALA A 217 10.17 48.97 28.14
C ALA A 217 10.82 49.98 27.17
N ALA A 218 12.14 49.92 26.98
CA ALA A 218 12.82 50.76 25.98
C ALA A 218 12.64 50.20 24.56
N HIS A 219 12.69 48.88 24.37
CA HIS A 219 12.44 48.23 23.08
C HIS A 219 10.99 48.40 22.60
N SER A 220 10.00 48.38 23.51
CA SER A 220 8.60 48.69 23.21
C SER A 220 8.45 50.15 22.75
N LEU A 221 8.99 51.10 23.51
CA LEU A 221 8.96 52.52 23.13
C LEU A 221 9.68 52.78 21.79
N LEU A 222 10.81 52.12 21.52
CA LEU A 222 11.49 52.21 20.22
C LEU A 222 10.60 51.70 19.07
N SER A 223 9.90 50.58 19.28
CA SER A 223 8.94 50.05 18.32
C SER A 223 7.76 51.01 18.10
N GLU A 224 7.23 51.61 19.16
CA GLU A 224 6.09 52.54 19.10
C GLU A 224 6.47 53.84 18.37
N ILE A 225 7.67 54.39 18.61
CA ILE A 225 8.21 55.53 17.85
C ILE A 225 8.40 55.18 16.36
N PHE A 226 8.96 54.00 16.04
CA PHE A 226 9.09 53.59 14.63
C PHE A 226 7.73 53.39 13.94
N LEU A 227 6.69 52.93 14.65
CA LEU A 227 5.34 52.83 14.10
C LEU A 227 4.70 54.20 13.85
N ALA A 228 4.86 55.15 14.76
CA ALA A 228 4.40 56.54 14.56
C ALA A 228 5.12 57.20 13.37
N ARG A 229 6.37 56.83 13.10
CA ARG A 229 7.15 57.25 11.91
C ARG A 229 6.75 56.51 10.62
N GLY A 230 6.03 55.38 10.72
CA GLY A 230 5.69 54.50 9.60
C GLY A 230 6.74 53.43 9.25
N ASP A 231 7.87 53.38 9.96
CA ASP A 231 8.97 52.43 9.79
C ASP A 231 8.64 51.03 10.36
N LYS A 232 7.58 50.37 9.85
CA LYS A 232 7.06 49.07 10.34
C LYS A 232 8.16 48.00 10.51
N ASP A 233 9.08 47.90 9.56
CA ASP A 233 10.15 46.89 9.58
C ASP A 233 11.11 47.10 10.76
N LYS A 234 11.51 48.35 11.04
CA LYS A 234 12.38 48.69 12.17
C LYS A 234 11.64 48.42 13.48
N ALA A 235 10.35 48.76 13.55
CA ALA A 235 9.51 48.48 14.71
C ALA A 235 9.45 46.98 15.05
N VAL A 236 9.20 46.12 14.05
CA VAL A 236 9.21 44.66 14.24
C VAL A 236 10.57 44.19 14.77
N THR A 237 11.69 44.64 14.20
CA THR A 237 13.03 44.23 14.70
C THR A 237 13.31 44.72 16.13
N ALA A 238 12.88 45.94 16.49
CA ALA A 238 13.01 46.46 17.85
C ALA A 238 12.19 45.63 18.85
N LEU A 239 10.90 45.39 18.56
CA LEU A 239 10.04 44.63 19.46
C LEU A 239 10.45 43.15 19.57
N PHE A 240 10.89 42.53 18.46
CA PHE A 240 11.36 41.14 18.42
C PHE A 240 12.65 40.95 19.24
N SER A 241 13.62 41.87 19.12
CA SER A 241 14.81 41.86 19.99
C SER A 241 14.45 42.11 21.46
N GLY A 242 13.51 43.03 21.72
CA GLY A 242 12.92 43.25 23.04
C GLY A 242 12.29 42.00 23.65
N ALA A 243 11.56 41.19 22.87
CA ALA A 243 10.87 39.99 23.38
C ALA A 243 11.82 38.96 24.00
N HIS A 244 13.05 38.86 23.49
CA HIS A 244 14.09 38.00 24.05
C HIS A 244 14.55 38.42 25.45
N THR A 245 14.26 39.65 25.90
CA THR A 245 14.53 40.12 27.27
C THR A 245 13.49 39.63 28.29
N ARG A 246 12.25 39.37 27.87
CA ARG A 246 11.15 38.80 28.69
C ARG A 246 10.69 37.44 28.13
N PRO A 247 11.56 36.41 28.03
CA PRO A 247 11.26 35.14 27.35
C PRO A 247 10.30 34.21 28.11
N ARG A 248 9.61 34.72 29.14
CA ARG A 248 8.58 34.04 29.94
C ARG A 248 7.23 34.77 29.94
N ASP A 249 7.11 35.85 29.18
CA ASP A 249 5.91 36.67 29.11
C ASP A 249 5.20 36.41 27.77
N PRO A 250 4.10 35.63 27.74
CA PRO A 250 3.45 35.29 26.48
C PRO A 250 2.80 36.53 25.84
N THR A 251 2.41 37.55 26.62
CA THR A 251 1.77 38.77 26.11
C THR A 251 2.71 39.56 25.21
N VAL A 252 4.02 39.53 25.50
CA VAL A 252 5.05 40.17 24.69
C VAL A 252 5.20 39.47 23.33
N TRP A 253 5.21 38.13 23.32
CA TRP A 253 5.27 37.37 22.06
C TRP A 253 3.98 37.52 21.24
N TYR A 254 2.80 37.61 21.86
CA TYR A 254 1.55 37.93 21.16
C TYR A 254 1.58 39.32 20.52
N LYS A 255 2.13 40.34 21.19
CA LYS A 255 2.34 41.69 20.61
C LYS A 255 3.27 41.64 19.38
N VAL A 256 4.37 40.88 19.46
CA VAL A 256 5.29 40.69 18.33
C VAL A 256 4.62 39.95 17.16
N ALA A 257 3.91 38.84 17.43
CA ALA A 257 3.22 38.08 16.40
C ALA A 257 2.16 38.93 15.66
N ARG A 258 1.37 39.73 16.39
CA ARG A 258 0.43 40.68 15.79
C ARG A 258 1.15 41.74 14.94
N LEU A 259 2.26 42.29 15.42
CA LEU A 259 3.01 43.29 14.66
C LEU A 259 3.67 42.73 13.38
N ILE A 260 4.04 41.44 13.39
CA ILE A 260 4.48 40.71 12.19
C ILE A 260 3.29 40.51 11.24
N GLN A 261 2.09 40.22 11.74
CA GLN A 261 0.87 40.10 10.92
C GLN A 261 0.43 41.45 10.31
N ASP A 262 0.58 42.55 11.05
CA ASP A 262 0.31 43.92 10.59
C ASP A 262 1.34 44.42 9.54
N ARG A 263 2.43 43.67 9.30
CA ARG A 263 3.47 43.94 8.31
C ARG A 263 3.05 43.45 6.92
N ALA A 264 2.20 44.23 6.26
CA ALA A 264 1.91 44.08 4.83
C ALA A 264 3.20 44.30 4.00
N GLY A 265 3.87 43.21 3.63
CA GLY A 265 5.13 43.20 2.88
C GLY A 265 5.24 41.98 1.96
N GLU A 266 6.17 42.06 1.01
CA GLU A 266 6.24 41.14 -0.14
C GLU A 266 6.69 39.70 0.24
N ASP A 267 7.50 39.55 1.30
CA ASP A 267 8.05 38.27 1.76
C ASP A 267 7.07 37.44 2.64
N ARG A 268 5.88 37.05 2.14
CA ARG A 268 4.87 36.29 2.91
C ARG A 268 5.46 35.07 3.64
N GLN A 269 6.33 34.31 2.98
CA GLN A 269 6.98 33.11 3.53
C GLN A 269 7.85 33.42 4.75
N LYS A 270 8.54 34.58 4.78
CA LYS A 270 9.36 34.98 5.93
C LYS A 270 8.49 35.38 7.12
N THR A 271 7.47 36.20 6.87
CA THR A 271 6.46 36.62 7.87
C THR A 271 5.83 35.41 8.57
N LEU A 272 5.47 34.36 7.82
CA LEU A 272 4.90 33.13 8.39
C LEU A 272 5.90 32.34 9.26
N ASN A 273 7.17 32.24 8.85
CA ASN A 273 8.21 31.61 9.67
C ASN A 273 8.49 32.38 10.98
N ASP A 274 8.54 33.72 10.91
CA ASP A 274 8.70 34.58 12.09
C ASP A 274 7.49 34.46 13.05
N MET A 275 6.27 34.30 12.51
CA MET A 275 5.05 34.00 13.29
C MET A 275 5.11 32.60 13.95
N ILE A 276 5.50 31.55 13.21
CA ILE A 276 5.66 30.19 13.74
C ILE A 276 6.66 30.16 14.90
N TYR A 277 7.75 30.92 14.81
CA TYR A 277 8.68 31.11 15.92
C TYR A 277 7.97 31.72 17.14
N CYS A 278 7.31 32.87 16.96
CA CYS A 278 6.63 33.57 18.06
C CYS A 278 5.56 32.71 18.76
N TYR A 279 4.71 32.01 18.01
CA TYR A 279 3.72 31.10 18.59
C TYR A 279 4.35 29.88 19.26
N SER A 280 5.46 29.34 18.73
CA SER A 280 6.19 28.27 19.40
C SER A 280 6.76 28.74 20.75
N ARG A 281 7.29 29.97 20.84
CA ARG A 281 7.73 30.58 22.10
C ARG A 281 6.57 30.76 23.09
N ILE A 282 5.36 31.10 22.61
CA ILE A 282 4.15 31.17 23.47
C ILE A 282 3.80 29.79 24.01
N ILE A 283 3.79 28.75 23.17
CA ILE A 283 3.41 27.37 23.54
C ILE A 283 4.45 26.72 24.48
N GLU A 284 5.73 27.12 24.41
CA GLU A 284 6.76 26.76 25.40
C GLU A 284 6.52 27.37 26.80
N ILE A 285 5.83 28.52 26.88
CA ILE A 285 5.53 29.24 28.13
C ILE A 285 4.19 28.78 28.70
N ASP A 286 3.17 28.71 27.84
CA ASP A 286 1.81 28.29 28.12
C ASP A 286 1.39 27.18 27.13
N GLY A 287 1.55 25.94 27.55
CA GLY A 287 1.18 24.76 26.75
C GLY A 287 -0.32 24.64 26.44
N LYS A 288 -1.17 25.40 27.15
CA LYS A 288 -2.64 25.45 27.00
C LYS A 288 -3.13 26.65 26.18
N SER A 289 -2.24 27.46 25.59
CA SER A 289 -2.63 28.52 24.65
C SER A 289 -3.12 27.93 23.31
N TYR A 290 -4.37 27.44 23.29
CA TYR A 290 -5.01 26.87 22.10
C TYR A 290 -5.04 27.86 20.93
N ASN A 291 -5.22 29.16 21.20
CA ASN A 291 -5.13 30.20 20.16
C ASN A 291 -3.73 30.27 19.54
N ALA A 292 -2.64 30.14 20.31
CA ALA A 292 -1.29 30.10 19.73
C ALA A 292 -1.06 28.84 18.89
N ARG A 293 -1.57 27.67 19.32
CA ARG A 293 -1.53 26.44 18.52
C ARG A 293 -2.28 26.61 17.21
N PHE A 294 -3.49 27.16 17.28
CA PHE A 294 -4.35 27.44 16.15
C PHE A 294 -3.67 28.34 15.11
N GLN A 295 -3.17 29.52 15.53
CA GLN A 295 -2.48 30.44 14.62
C GLN A 295 -1.18 29.85 14.04
N ARG A 296 -0.48 29.00 14.81
CA ARG A 296 0.69 28.26 14.31
C ARG A 296 0.30 27.19 13.28
N ALA A 297 -0.80 26.48 13.47
CA ALA A 297 -1.31 25.49 12.52
C ALA A 297 -1.75 26.16 11.21
N THR A 298 -2.49 27.28 11.28
CA THR A 298 -2.82 28.10 10.10
C THR A 298 -1.56 28.57 9.37
N ALA A 299 -0.54 29.03 10.09
CA ALA A 299 0.73 29.44 9.50
C ALA A 299 1.53 28.27 8.89
N TYR A 300 1.41 27.04 9.40
CA TYR A 300 1.97 25.85 8.75
C TYR A 300 1.23 25.50 7.47
N ARG A 301 -0.10 25.58 7.44
CA ARG A 301 -0.91 25.29 6.24
C ARG A 301 -0.68 26.32 5.12
N GLU A 302 -0.56 27.61 5.45
CA GLU A 302 -0.16 28.64 4.47
C GLU A 302 1.25 28.41 3.86
N LEU A 303 2.10 27.61 4.52
CA LEU A 303 3.40 27.19 3.99
C LEU A 303 3.38 25.83 3.27
N GLY A 304 2.22 25.18 3.16
CA GLY A 304 2.07 23.82 2.61
C GLY A 304 2.54 22.70 3.55
N TYR A 305 2.86 22.99 4.81
CA TYR A 305 3.31 22.00 5.79
C TYR A 305 2.12 21.30 6.48
N ASN A 306 1.22 20.73 5.68
CA ASN A 306 -0.12 20.31 6.10
C ASN A 306 -0.09 19.27 7.22
N GLY A 307 0.80 18.27 7.18
CA GLY A 307 0.95 17.29 8.28
C GLY A 307 1.36 17.92 9.63
N ARG A 308 2.12 19.02 9.61
CA ARG A 308 2.46 19.78 10.83
C ARG A 308 1.30 20.65 11.31
N ALA A 309 0.42 21.10 10.42
CA ALA A 309 -0.82 21.77 10.80
C ALA A 309 -1.81 20.76 11.43
N ALA A 310 -2.03 19.61 10.78
CA ALA A 310 -2.92 18.54 11.26
C ALA A 310 -2.54 18.07 12.68
N THR A 311 -1.27 17.75 12.92
CA THR A 311 -0.81 17.33 14.27
C THR A 311 -0.97 18.40 15.36
N GLU A 312 -1.05 19.69 15.04
CA GLU A 312 -1.38 20.74 16.01
C GLU A 312 -2.89 20.92 16.22
N TYR A 313 -3.72 20.69 15.20
CA TYR A 313 -5.19 20.62 15.36
C TYR A 313 -5.61 19.36 16.15
N GLU A 314 -5.02 18.20 15.88
CA GLU A 314 -5.19 16.98 16.70
C GLU A 314 -4.81 17.23 18.17
N ARG A 315 -3.73 17.98 18.43
CA ARG A 315 -3.31 18.34 19.80
C ARG A 315 -4.28 19.28 20.50
N ILE A 316 -5.10 20.03 19.75
CA ILE A 316 -6.22 20.78 20.33
C ILE A 316 -7.36 19.79 20.65
N LEU A 317 -7.76 18.91 19.71
CA LEU A 317 -8.83 17.93 19.93
C LEU A 317 -8.53 16.92 21.05
N LYS A 318 -7.26 16.58 21.29
CA LYS A 318 -6.83 15.70 22.40
C LYS A 318 -6.95 16.33 23.79
N GLU A 319 -6.98 17.66 23.90
CA GLU A 319 -7.19 18.40 25.15
C GLU A 319 -8.60 19.02 25.25
N LEU A 320 -9.25 19.27 24.11
CA LEU A 320 -10.61 19.76 23.94
C LEU A 320 -11.35 18.88 22.90
N PRO A 321 -11.88 17.70 23.31
CA PRO A 321 -12.63 16.82 22.43
C PRO A 321 -13.79 17.54 21.73
N HIS A 322 -14.09 17.13 20.50
CA HIS A 322 -15.20 17.61 19.68
C HIS A 322 -15.21 19.12 19.37
N ASN A 323 -14.12 19.86 19.62
CA ASN A 323 -14.06 21.29 19.33
C ASN A 323 -14.19 21.59 17.83
N ILE A 324 -15.36 22.07 17.43
CA ILE A 324 -15.76 22.22 16.02
C ILE A 324 -14.84 23.16 15.25
N ARG A 325 -14.35 24.23 15.89
CA ARG A 325 -13.40 25.13 15.25
C ARG A 325 -12.07 24.45 14.91
N ALA A 326 -11.57 23.54 15.74
CA ALA A 326 -10.41 22.72 15.40
C ALA A 326 -10.75 21.67 14.33
N LEU A 327 -11.95 21.07 14.43
CA LEU A 327 -12.47 20.04 13.53
C LEU A 327 -12.59 20.52 12.07
N ARG A 328 -13.18 21.70 11.83
CA ARG A 328 -13.30 22.31 10.49
C ARG A 328 -11.95 22.49 9.81
N HIS A 329 -10.98 23.11 10.49
CA HIS A 329 -9.66 23.34 9.91
C HIS A 329 -8.81 22.07 9.84
N LEU A 330 -9.06 21.06 10.67
CA LEU A 330 -8.48 19.73 10.53
C LEU A 330 -9.00 19.04 9.24
N ALA A 331 -10.31 19.11 8.98
CA ALA A 331 -10.90 18.57 7.75
C ALA A 331 -10.39 19.28 6.48
N GLU A 332 -10.35 20.62 6.47
CA GLU A 332 -9.68 21.39 5.41
C GLU A 332 -8.24 20.89 5.18
N THR A 333 -7.47 20.70 6.27
CA THR A 333 -6.07 20.25 6.18
C THR A 333 -5.93 18.80 5.70
N TYR A 334 -6.89 17.92 6.00
CA TYR A 334 -6.91 16.54 5.52
C TYR A 334 -7.35 16.44 4.05
N ILE A 335 -8.28 17.29 3.59
CA ILE A 335 -8.59 17.46 2.16
C ILE A 335 -7.35 17.94 1.41
N ASP A 336 -6.62 18.93 1.95
CA ASP A 336 -5.31 19.38 1.43
C ASP A 336 -4.19 18.31 1.52
N MET A 337 -4.44 17.14 2.12
CA MET A 337 -3.55 15.97 2.16
C MET A 337 -4.15 14.72 1.49
N GLN A 338 -5.33 14.84 0.86
CA GLN A 338 -6.10 13.73 0.25
C GLN A 338 -6.53 12.59 1.20
N ASP A 339 -6.24 12.69 2.50
CA ASP A 339 -6.55 11.71 3.54
C ASP A 339 -7.93 12.01 4.17
N VAL A 340 -8.95 12.04 3.30
CA VAL A 340 -10.31 12.50 3.61
C VAL A 340 -11.02 11.59 4.63
N GLN A 341 -10.69 10.30 4.67
CA GLN A 341 -11.33 9.36 5.58
C GLN A 341 -11.10 9.72 7.05
N LYS A 342 -9.89 10.15 7.44
CA LYS A 342 -9.62 10.57 8.83
C LYS A 342 -10.40 11.82 9.23
N ALA A 343 -10.60 12.77 8.30
CA ALA A 343 -11.46 13.92 8.54
C ALA A 343 -12.91 13.51 8.79
N LEU A 344 -13.41 12.56 8.00
CA LEU A 344 -14.74 12.00 8.16
C LEU A 344 -14.88 11.27 9.50
N ASP A 345 -13.93 10.41 9.87
CA ASP A 345 -13.94 9.66 11.13
C ASP A 345 -14.00 10.62 12.35
N TYR A 346 -13.18 11.67 12.39
CA TYR A 346 -13.25 12.69 13.44
C TYR A 346 -14.59 13.46 13.46
N TYR A 347 -15.23 13.65 12.29
CA TYR A 347 -16.55 14.28 12.21
C TYR A 347 -17.67 13.35 12.68
N LEU A 348 -17.57 12.05 12.42
CA LEU A 348 -18.50 11.03 12.92
C LEU A 348 -18.45 10.92 14.44
N ASP A 349 -17.26 10.81 15.02
CA ASP A 349 -17.04 10.84 16.48
C ASP A 349 -17.64 12.11 17.13
N SER A 350 -17.63 13.23 16.41
CA SER A 350 -18.22 14.50 16.86
C SER A 350 -19.75 14.54 16.73
N ILE A 351 -20.30 14.01 15.64
CA ILE A 351 -21.75 13.91 15.43
C ILE A 351 -22.38 12.98 16.46
N ASP A 352 -21.81 11.80 16.69
CA ASP A 352 -22.32 10.85 17.70
C ASP A 352 -22.29 11.49 19.09
N TYR A 353 -21.23 12.23 19.45
CA TYR A 353 -21.18 13.01 20.69
C TYR A 353 -22.30 14.05 20.77
N TYR A 354 -22.42 14.94 19.77
CA TYR A 354 -23.46 15.98 19.79
C TYR A 354 -24.89 15.41 19.75
N MET A 355 -25.12 14.29 19.06
CA MET A 355 -26.40 13.58 19.09
C MET A 355 -26.74 12.97 20.46
N THR A 356 -25.78 12.72 21.36
CA THR A 356 -26.08 12.28 22.73
C THR A 356 -26.48 13.40 23.68
N LEU A 357 -26.21 14.67 23.33
CA LEU A 357 -26.65 15.83 24.10
C LEU A 357 -28.14 16.12 23.83
N ASP A 358 -28.81 16.68 24.83
CA ASP A 358 -30.13 17.29 24.65
C ASP A 358 -29.98 18.59 23.85
N ASN A 359 -31.01 18.95 23.07
CA ASN A 359 -30.92 19.95 22.00
C ASN A 359 -31.03 21.40 22.54
N ASP A 360 -30.04 21.81 23.34
CA ASP A 360 -29.96 23.10 24.03
C ASP A 360 -29.53 24.27 23.12
N GLU A 361 -29.92 25.50 23.51
CA GLU A 361 -29.59 26.77 22.83
C GLU A 361 -28.07 27.09 22.75
N ASN A 362 -27.20 26.27 23.34
CA ASN A 362 -25.74 26.45 23.39
C ASN A 362 -24.95 25.47 22.50
N MET A 363 -25.61 24.74 21.59
CA MET A 363 -24.94 23.83 20.67
C MET A 363 -24.08 24.60 19.64
N GLU A 364 -22.76 24.35 19.63
CA GLU A 364 -21.85 24.92 18.61
C GLU A 364 -22.05 24.29 17.22
N PHE A 365 -22.65 23.10 17.14
CA PHE A 365 -22.82 22.33 15.91
C PHE A 365 -23.94 22.89 15.03
N SER A 366 -23.68 23.03 13.73
CA SER A 366 -24.50 23.84 12.83
C SER A 366 -24.73 23.19 11.47
N TRP A 367 -25.67 23.73 10.69
CA TRP A 367 -25.92 23.34 9.30
C TRP A 367 -24.66 23.35 8.41
N SER A 368 -23.69 24.23 8.67
CA SER A 368 -22.43 24.24 7.92
C SER A 368 -21.54 23.03 8.23
N ASP A 369 -21.63 22.43 9.41
CA ASP A 369 -20.92 21.21 9.76
C ASP A 369 -21.54 19.99 9.08
N VAL A 370 -22.87 19.96 8.95
CA VAL A 370 -23.59 18.96 8.15
C VAL A 370 -23.18 19.03 6.68
N ASN A 371 -23.03 20.23 6.12
CA ASN A 371 -22.57 20.40 4.74
C ASN A 371 -21.13 19.90 4.56
N ILE A 372 -20.22 20.23 5.50
CA ILE A 372 -18.85 19.69 5.48
C ILE A 372 -18.85 18.16 5.53
N CYS A 373 -19.71 17.53 6.34
CA CYS A 373 -19.83 16.07 6.38
C CYS A 373 -20.35 15.49 5.06
N ALA A 374 -21.30 16.15 4.41
CA ALA A 374 -21.77 15.75 3.08
C ALA A 374 -20.64 15.85 2.04
N GLU A 375 -19.88 16.95 2.01
CA GLU A 375 -18.74 17.10 1.10
C GLU A 375 -17.65 16.03 1.35
N LEU A 376 -17.35 15.70 2.61
CA LEU A 376 -16.43 14.60 2.95
C LEU A 376 -16.91 13.25 2.39
N TYR A 377 -18.20 12.94 2.46
CA TYR A 377 -18.77 11.75 1.79
C TYR A 377 -18.74 11.85 0.25
N ALA A 378 -18.91 13.04 -0.32
CA ALA A 378 -18.82 13.28 -1.75
C ALA A 378 -17.40 13.03 -2.29
N TYR A 379 -16.36 13.39 -1.52
CA TYR A 379 -14.96 13.09 -1.80
C TYR A 379 -14.60 11.61 -1.60
N VAL A 380 -15.09 10.96 -0.52
CA VAL A 380 -14.88 9.52 -0.28
C VAL A 380 -15.58 8.64 -1.33
N GLY A 381 -16.62 9.16 -1.98
CA GLY A 381 -17.35 8.46 -3.04
C GLY A 381 -18.43 7.50 -2.54
N ASP A 382 -18.95 7.71 -1.32
CA ASP A 382 -20.06 6.93 -0.75
C ASP A 382 -21.31 7.81 -0.56
N PRO A 383 -22.07 8.10 -1.65
CA PRO A 383 -23.28 8.89 -1.58
C PRO A 383 -24.39 8.20 -0.78
N ARG A 384 -24.32 6.88 -0.55
CA ARG A 384 -25.34 6.15 0.21
C ARG A 384 -25.23 6.45 1.70
N LYS A 385 -24.02 6.36 2.26
CA LYS A 385 -23.77 6.76 3.65
C LYS A 385 -23.93 8.27 3.81
N GLY A 386 -23.48 9.05 2.83
CA GLY A 386 -23.69 10.50 2.77
C GLY A 386 -25.15 10.90 2.92
N LEU A 387 -26.05 10.32 2.12
CA LEU A 387 -27.49 10.59 2.18
C LEU A 387 -28.14 10.15 3.49
N GLN A 388 -27.72 9.00 4.05
CA GLN A 388 -28.23 8.50 5.32
C GLN A 388 -27.85 9.43 6.49
N LEU A 389 -26.58 9.84 6.57
CA LEU A 389 -26.10 10.77 7.59
C LEU A 389 -26.70 12.17 7.41
N LEU A 390 -26.74 12.68 6.17
CA LEU A 390 -27.33 13.97 5.86
C LEU A 390 -28.80 14.03 6.30
N SER A 391 -29.57 12.95 6.07
CA SER A 391 -30.96 12.88 6.52
C SER A 391 -31.09 12.79 8.05
N SER A 392 -30.37 11.88 8.72
CA SER A 392 -30.51 11.67 10.16
C SER A 392 -30.01 12.86 10.99
N VAL A 393 -28.92 13.52 10.57
CA VAL A 393 -28.38 14.71 11.25
C VAL A 393 -29.30 15.91 11.02
N SER A 394 -29.80 16.13 9.80
CA SER A 394 -30.79 17.19 9.54
C SER A 394 -32.08 16.99 10.34
N ARG A 395 -32.54 15.74 10.47
CA ARG A 395 -33.71 15.38 11.27
C ARG A 395 -33.52 15.68 12.76
N TRP A 396 -32.35 15.38 13.32
CA TRP A 396 -32.00 15.72 14.70
C TRP A 396 -31.91 17.24 14.93
N LEU A 397 -31.25 17.99 14.04
CA LEU A 397 -31.19 19.46 14.12
C LEU A 397 -32.59 20.10 14.09
N LEU A 398 -33.52 19.54 13.32
CA LEU A 398 -34.93 19.98 13.26
C LEU A 398 -35.80 19.44 14.42
N GLY A 399 -35.19 18.87 15.47
CA GLY A 399 -35.88 18.40 16.67
C GLY A 399 -36.65 17.09 16.51
N ARG A 400 -36.52 16.40 15.36
CA ARG A 400 -37.22 15.14 15.05
C ARG A 400 -36.36 13.89 15.29
N LYS A 401 -35.40 13.93 16.21
CA LYS A 401 -34.44 12.84 16.49
C LYS A 401 -35.11 11.45 16.67
N ASP A 402 -36.25 11.41 17.35
CA ASP A 402 -36.97 10.16 17.64
C ASP A 402 -37.80 9.62 16.46
N ASP A 403 -37.96 10.40 15.38
CA ASP A 403 -38.75 10.12 14.17
C ASP A 403 -38.02 9.14 13.24
N THR A 404 -37.76 7.94 13.76
CA THR A 404 -36.98 6.86 13.14
C THR A 404 -37.72 6.09 12.05
N ILE A 405 -38.98 6.46 11.74
CA ILE A 405 -39.79 5.78 10.71
C ILE A 405 -39.15 5.91 9.31
N TRP A 406 -38.53 7.05 9.03
CA TRP A 406 -37.93 7.38 7.73
C TRP A 406 -36.66 6.56 7.43
N ASP A 407 -36.00 6.02 8.46
CA ASP A 407 -34.82 5.16 8.29
C ASP A 407 -35.17 3.79 7.65
N ALA A 408 -36.46 3.46 7.55
CA ALA A 408 -36.97 2.34 6.75
C ALA A 408 -37.20 2.69 5.27
N TYR A 409 -37.23 3.97 4.89
CA TYR A 409 -37.59 4.48 3.56
C TYR A 409 -36.39 5.04 2.79
N ILE A 410 -35.23 4.37 2.89
CA ILE A 410 -33.93 4.78 2.31
C ILE A 410 -33.96 5.02 0.78
N ASP A 411 -34.95 4.48 0.06
CA ASP A 411 -35.05 4.57 -1.40
C ASP A 411 -35.95 5.73 -1.90
N ASP A 412 -36.55 6.54 -1.03
CA ASP A 412 -37.60 7.55 -1.36
C ASP A 412 -37.56 8.75 -0.40
N ASP A 413 -37.19 9.95 -0.87
CA ASP A 413 -36.91 11.13 -0.02
C ASP A 413 -38.15 11.94 0.41
N ARG A 414 -39.34 11.32 0.40
CA ARG A 414 -40.62 11.94 0.82
C ARG A 414 -40.63 12.66 2.17
N GLU A 415 -39.69 12.33 3.08
CA GLU A 415 -39.47 13.09 4.31
C GLU A 415 -39.28 14.60 4.00
N TRP A 416 -38.54 14.89 2.93
CA TRP A 416 -38.10 16.23 2.53
C TRP A 416 -39.00 16.91 1.47
N ASP A 417 -40.19 16.37 1.20
CA ASP A 417 -41.23 17.02 0.38
C ASP A 417 -41.71 18.35 1.02
N ALA A 418 -42.27 19.25 0.20
CA ALA A 418 -42.82 20.53 0.66
C ALA A 418 -44.11 20.37 1.51
N ALA A 419 -44.88 19.31 1.31
CA ALA A 419 -46.18 19.12 1.94
C ALA A 419 -46.48 17.63 2.22
N ASP A 420 -47.29 17.37 3.25
CA ASP A 420 -47.62 16.01 3.70
C ASP A 420 -48.40 15.18 2.67
N SER A 421 -49.15 15.87 1.80
CA SER A 421 -49.92 15.27 0.70
C SER A 421 -49.21 15.53 -0.63
N PRO A 422 -49.02 14.53 -1.51
CA PRO A 422 -49.66 13.21 -1.49
C PRO A 422 -48.72 12.05 -1.10
N ARG A 423 -47.49 12.31 -0.63
CA ARG A 423 -46.45 11.30 -0.39
C ARG A 423 -46.36 10.87 1.08
N ARG A 424 -46.01 11.79 2.02
CA ARG A 424 -45.87 11.44 3.45
C ARG A 424 -47.11 10.76 4.03
N ILE A 425 -48.32 11.26 3.77
CA ILE A 425 -49.60 10.67 4.25
C ILE A 425 -49.83 9.20 3.79
N LYS A 426 -49.16 8.71 2.75
CA LYS A 426 -49.23 7.31 2.30
C LYS A 426 -48.20 6.39 2.96
N THR A 427 -47.49 6.87 3.98
CA THR A 427 -46.38 6.15 4.62
C THR A 427 -46.90 5.45 5.88
N ASP A 428 -46.76 4.12 5.95
CA ASP A 428 -47.24 3.33 7.07
C ASP A 428 -46.49 3.72 8.36
N GLY A 429 -47.21 4.37 9.28
CA GLY A 429 -46.67 4.88 10.54
C GLY A 429 -46.54 6.41 10.63
N PHE A 430 -46.66 7.15 9.51
CA PHE A 430 -46.69 8.61 9.55
C PHE A 430 -48.01 9.13 10.12
N ILE A 431 -47.93 10.06 11.07
CA ILE A 431 -49.08 10.73 11.68
C ILE A 431 -48.91 12.25 11.48
N PRO A 432 -49.79 12.91 10.70
CA PRO A 432 -49.78 14.37 10.54
C PRO A 432 -49.87 15.11 11.88
N ASP A 433 -49.40 16.35 11.91
CA ASP A 433 -49.36 17.24 13.09
C ASP A 433 -48.51 16.74 14.29
N THR A 434 -47.78 15.62 14.17
CA THR A 434 -46.86 15.11 15.23
C THR A 434 -45.67 16.04 15.48
N TYR A 435 -45.17 16.66 14.42
CA TYR A 435 -44.11 17.67 14.43
C TYR A 435 -44.51 18.84 13.52
N PRO A 436 -43.97 20.06 13.71
CA PRO A 436 -44.29 21.22 12.86
C PRO A 436 -43.99 20.95 11.39
N ILE A 437 -44.84 21.43 10.47
CA ILE A 437 -44.61 21.24 9.02
C ILE A 437 -43.26 21.82 8.55
N ASP A 438 -42.81 22.88 9.22
CA ASP A 438 -41.52 23.54 8.99
C ASP A 438 -40.30 22.68 9.39
N SER A 439 -40.49 21.56 10.10
CA SER A 439 -39.43 20.60 10.47
C SER A 439 -39.18 19.49 9.44
N TYR A 440 -39.93 19.48 8.34
CA TYR A 440 -39.75 18.58 7.20
C TYR A 440 -39.02 19.31 6.06
N GLY A 441 -39.46 19.17 4.81
CA GLY A 441 -38.79 19.75 3.64
C GLY A 441 -38.51 21.27 3.71
N LEU A 442 -39.38 22.05 4.35
CA LEU A 442 -39.21 23.50 4.52
C LEU A 442 -38.06 23.88 5.49
N GLY A 443 -37.65 22.95 6.37
CA GLY A 443 -36.59 23.18 7.34
C GLY A 443 -35.19 22.80 6.86
N LEU A 444 -35.08 22.12 5.71
CA LEU A 444 -33.79 21.73 5.13
C LEU A 444 -33.19 22.90 4.33
N PRO A 445 -31.97 23.37 4.65
CA PRO A 445 -31.27 24.40 3.88
C PRO A 445 -31.10 24.03 2.40
N MET A 446 -31.07 25.04 1.52
CA MET A 446 -31.04 24.81 0.07
C MET A 446 -29.77 24.07 -0.36
N GLU A 447 -28.62 24.41 0.22
CA GLU A 447 -27.33 23.76 -0.03
C GLU A 447 -27.44 22.24 0.21
N LEU A 448 -27.97 21.87 1.37
CA LEU A 448 -28.15 20.46 1.77
C LEU A 448 -29.19 19.73 0.92
N ARG A 449 -30.24 20.43 0.48
CA ARG A 449 -31.22 19.90 -0.48
C ARG A 449 -30.56 19.57 -1.82
N ILE A 450 -29.70 20.44 -2.34
CA ILE A 450 -28.97 20.17 -3.59
C ILE A 450 -27.96 19.03 -3.39
N LYS A 451 -27.30 18.92 -2.22
CA LYS A 451 -26.45 17.74 -1.90
C LYS A 451 -27.24 16.42 -1.84
N LEU A 452 -28.47 16.38 -1.32
CA LEU A 452 -29.35 15.20 -1.44
C LEU A 452 -29.60 14.84 -2.91
N GLY A 453 -29.91 15.84 -3.74
CA GLY A 453 -30.11 15.66 -5.18
C GLY A 453 -28.88 15.11 -5.91
N THR A 454 -27.67 15.65 -5.63
CA THR A 454 -26.43 15.15 -6.25
C THR A 454 -26.06 13.75 -5.74
N PHE A 455 -26.35 13.40 -4.48
CA PHE A 455 -26.20 12.03 -3.98
C PHE A 455 -27.19 11.05 -4.63
N ARG A 456 -28.47 11.41 -4.77
CA ARG A 456 -29.46 10.58 -5.50
C ARG A 456 -29.01 10.33 -6.94
N LEU A 457 -28.55 11.37 -7.63
CA LEU A 457 -28.05 11.26 -9.00
C LEU A 457 -26.83 10.31 -9.09
N LYS A 458 -25.89 10.41 -8.13
CA LYS A 458 -24.71 9.52 -8.03
C LYS A 458 -25.06 8.06 -7.66
N LEU A 459 -26.26 7.77 -7.15
CA LEU A 459 -26.76 6.40 -6.94
C LEU A 459 -27.34 5.75 -8.21
N GLY A 460 -27.44 6.50 -9.31
CA GLY A 460 -27.80 6.02 -10.65
C GLY A 460 -29.26 6.21 -11.05
N ASP A 461 -29.54 5.95 -12.33
CA ASP A 461 -30.71 6.38 -13.12
C ASP A 461 -32.09 6.23 -12.42
N ARG A 462 -32.24 5.23 -11.55
CA ARG A 462 -33.49 4.95 -10.83
C ARG A 462 -33.92 6.04 -9.86
N TYR A 463 -32.98 6.87 -9.42
CA TYR A 463 -33.22 7.96 -8.47
C TYR A 463 -33.23 9.34 -9.15
N PHE A 464 -33.19 9.40 -10.49
CA PHE A 464 -33.19 10.64 -11.27
C PHE A 464 -34.42 11.52 -10.99
N GLU A 465 -35.61 10.93 -10.87
CA GLU A 465 -36.82 11.69 -10.53
C GLU A 465 -36.70 12.37 -9.16
N GLU A 466 -36.04 11.75 -8.18
CA GLU A 466 -35.81 12.36 -6.86
C GLU A 466 -34.67 13.39 -6.88
N ALA A 467 -33.63 13.19 -7.70
CA ALA A 467 -32.63 14.21 -7.92
C ALA A 467 -33.27 15.51 -8.46
N LEU A 468 -34.21 15.38 -9.42
CA LEU A 468 -34.99 16.51 -9.92
C LEU A 468 -35.93 17.10 -8.85
N THR A 469 -36.68 16.32 -8.06
CA THR A 469 -37.56 16.89 -7.02
C THR A 469 -36.80 17.70 -5.97
N HIS A 470 -35.52 17.44 -5.76
CA HIS A 470 -34.64 18.31 -4.97
C HIS A 470 -34.18 19.56 -5.74
N PHE A 471 -33.69 19.42 -6.98
CA PHE A 471 -33.21 20.56 -7.78
C PHE A 471 -34.30 21.57 -8.17
N GLU A 472 -35.55 21.12 -8.37
CA GLU A 472 -36.71 21.98 -8.69
C GLU A 472 -37.03 23.02 -7.61
N TRP A 473 -36.49 22.89 -6.39
CA TRP A 473 -36.63 23.93 -5.35
C TRP A 473 -35.84 25.20 -5.63
N LEU A 474 -34.86 25.13 -6.53
CA LEU A 474 -34.25 26.34 -7.11
C LEU A 474 -35.25 27.08 -8.00
N ASN A 475 -36.18 26.38 -8.66
CA ASN A 475 -37.16 26.92 -9.62
C ASN A 475 -36.50 27.61 -10.84
N PRO A 476 -35.85 26.85 -11.75
CA PRO A 476 -35.07 27.39 -12.87
C PRO A 476 -35.88 28.11 -13.97
N GLU A 477 -37.22 28.11 -13.89
CA GLU A 477 -38.10 28.83 -14.83
C GLU A 477 -38.50 30.24 -14.35
N ASP A 478 -37.97 30.70 -13.21
CA ASP A 478 -38.28 32.02 -12.64
C ASP A 478 -37.32 33.11 -13.16
N ASP A 479 -37.73 33.80 -14.22
CA ASP A 479 -37.03 34.97 -14.80
C ASP A 479 -37.29 36.29 -14.01
N SER A 480 -37.86 36.26 -12.80
CA SER A 480 -38.21 37.49 -12.05
C SER A 480 -37.02 38.19 -11.39
N GLU A 481 -37.18 39.48 -11.08
CA GLU A 481 -36.23 40.25 -10.25
C GLU A 481 -36.08 39.70 -8.80
N THR A 482 -36.90 38.71 -8.42
CA THR A 482 -36.86 37.98 -7.15
C THR A 482 -36.43 36.52 -7.30
N SER A 483 -35.85 36.16 -8.44
CA SER A 483 -35.37 34.81 -8.72
C SER A 483 -34.26 34.38 -7.75
N THR A 484 -34.35 33.14 -7.28
CA THR A 484 -33.37 32.44 -6.42
C THR A 484 -31.95 32.44 -7.01
N VAL A 485 -31.82 32.57 -8.33
CA VAL A 485 -30.54 32.65 -9.06
C VAL A 485 -29.64 33.75 -8.50
N PHE A 486 -30.19 34.90 -8.09
CA PHE A 486 -29.41 36.01 -7.56
C PHE A 486 -28.83 35.75 -6.16
N ASP A 487 -29.43 34.84 -5.40
CA ASP A 487 -28.99 34.43 -4.06
C ASP A 487 -28.14 33.14 -4.09
N TYR A 488 -28.40 32.21 -5.02
CA TYR A 488 -27.89 30.82 -5.03
C TYR A 488 -27.29 30.36 -6.39
N ALA A 489 -26.67 31.26 -7.15
CA ALA A 489 -26.06 30.92 -8.45
C ALA A 489 -24.98 29.82 -8.39
N ASP A 490 -24.31 29.64 -7.26
CA ASP A 490 -23.41 28.51 -7.00
C ASP A 490 -24.15 27.16 -6.97
N LEU A 491 -25.31 27.10 -6.30
CA LEU A 491 -26.14 25.90 -6.25
C LEU A 491 -26.76 25.55 -7.62
N TYR A 492 -27.16 26.55 -8.40
CA TYR A 492 -27.53 26.37 -9.81
C TYR A 492 -26.38 25.77 -10.62
N ARG A 493 -25.16 26.25 -10.41
CA ARG A 493 -23.96 25.74 -11.09
C ARG A 493 -23.66 24.29 -10.68
N GLU A 494 -23.74 23.95 -9.39
CA GLU A 494 -23.55 22.57 -8.91
C GLU A 494 -24.61 21.61 -9.48
N ALA A 495 -25.89 21.96 -9.42
CA ALA A 495 -26.97 21.13 -9.95
C ALA A 495 -26.81 20.90 -11.47
N ALA A 496 -26.46 21.94 -12.22
CA ALA A 496 -26.25 21.84 -13.66
C ALA A 496 -25.00 21.02 -14.03
N ASP A 497 -23.87 21.20 -13.32
CA ASP A 497 -22.67 20.39 -13.52
C ASP A 497 -22.92 18.90 -13.18
N ALA A 498 -23.66 18.61 -12.11
CA ALA A 498 -24.04 17.24 -11.74
C ALA A 498 -24.96 16.58 -12.80
N LEU A 499 -25.96 17.32 -13.32
CA LEU A 499 -26.84 16.84 -14.39
C LEU A 499 -26.06 16.59 -15.70
N LYS A 500 -25.11 17.46 -16.05
CA LYS A 500 -24.22 17.27 -17.21
C LYS A 500 -23.33 16.03 -17.03
N ASP A 501 -22.73 15.84 -15.87
CA ASP A 501 -21.86 14.68 -15.58
C ASP A 501 -22.65 13.35 -15.62
N ALA A 502 -23.94 13.37 -15.29
CA ALA A 502 -24.87 12.26 -15.47
C ALA A 502 -25.43 12.11 -16.91
N GLY A 503 -25.00 12.96 -17.87
CA GLY A 503 -25.39 12.91 -19.28
C GLY A 503 -26.78 13.49 -19.58
N LEU A 504 -27.40 14.19 -18.64
CA LEU A 504 -28.78 14.72 -18.72
C LEU A 504 -28.79 16.15 -19.28
N PHE A 505 -28.18 16.31 -20.45
CA PHE A 505 -27.93 17.61 -21.09
C PHE A 505 -29.14 18.56 -21.21
N PRO A 506 -30.39 18.10 -21.49
CA PRO A 506 -31.54 18.99 -21.56
C PRO A 506 -31.87 19.67 -20.21
N GLU A 507 -31.84 18.93 -19.11
CA GLU A 507 -32.05 19.49 -17.78
C GLU A 507 -30.83 20.30 -17.33
N ALA A 508 -29.60 19.86 -17.67
CA ALA A 508 -28.40 20.66 -17.39
C ALA A 508 -28.46 22.06 -18.03
N LEU A 509 -28.94 22.18 -19.28
CA LEU A 509 -29.18 23.49 -19.93
C LEU A 509 -30.23 24.33 -19.21
N ARG A 510 -31.25 23.70 -18.63
CA ARG A 510 -32.32 24.38 -17.88
C ARG A 510 -31.77 25.09 -16.64
N PHE A 511 -30.81 24.47 -15.93
CA PHE A 511 -30.11 25.12 -14.81
C PHE A 511 -28.94 26.02 -15.24
N TYR A 512 -28.27 25.79 -16.38
CA TYR A 512 -27.23 26.71 -16.88
C TYR A 512 -27.77 28.02 -17.48
N ARG A 513 -28.99 28.03 -18.05
CA ARG A 513 -29.53 29.23 -18.72
C ARG A 513 -29.73 30.43 -17.76
N PRO A 514 -30.35 30.29 -16.57
CA PRO A 514 -30.55 31.43 -15.68
C PRO A 514 -29.25 32.07 -15.18
N LEU A 515 -28.15 31.31 -15.10
CA LEU A 515 -26.84 31.84 -14.70
C LEU A 515 -26.33 32.96 -15.62
N GLN A 516 -26.80 33.04 -16.87
CA GLN A 516 -26.49 34.13 -17.80
C GLN A 516 -26.98 35.51 -17.30
N LEU A 517 -27.90 35.55 -16.33
CA LEU A 517 -28.37 36.77 -15.67
C LEU A 517 -27.37 37.33 -14.64
N THR A 518 -26.32 36.57 -14.29
CA THR A 518 -25.33 36.92 -13.25
C THR A 518 -23.91 37.07 -13.81
N GLU A 519 -23.17 38.12 -13.41
CA GLU A 519 -21.80 38.33 -13.90
C GLU A 519 -20.75 37.46 -13.16
N ASP A 520 -21.05 36.97 -11.95
CA ASP A 520 -20.05 36.38 -11.04
C ASP A 520 -19.58 34.96 -11.42
N TYR A 521 -20.44 34.17 -12.09
CA TYR A 521 -20.16 32.78 -12.48
C TYR A 521 -19.90 32.59 -13.98
N ALA A 522 -19.82 33.68 -14.75
CA ALA A 522 -19.62 33.69 -16.20
C ALA A 522 -18.15 33.45 -16.61
N ASP A 523 -17.59 32.30 -16.20
CA ASP A 523 -16.20 31.91 -16.42
C ASP A 523 -15.99 31.03 -17.68
N VAL A 524 -14.73 30.69 -18.00
CA VAL A 524 -14.38 29.84 -19.15
C VAL A 524 -14.92 28.41 -19.00
N SER A 525 -14.99 27.86 -17.78
CA SER A 525 -15.59 26.54 -17.54
C SER A 525 -17.12 26.56 -17.76
N PHE A 526 -17.77 27.66 -17.41
CA PHE A 526 -19.21 27.85 -17.61
C PHE A 526 -19.60 27.78 -19.09
N PHE A 527 -19.01 28.63 -19.94
CA PHE A 527 -19.34 28.65 -21.37
C PHE A 527 -18.96 27.35 -22.09
N LEU A 528 -17.87 26.67 -21.69
CA LEU A 528 -17.54 25.35 -22.24
C LEU A 528 -18.61 24.30 -21.88
N ALA A 529 -18.95 24.17 -20.59
CA ALA A 529 -19.93 23.18 -20.14
C ALA A 529 -21.33 23.42 -20.72
N MET A 530 -21.77 24.68 -20.77
CA MET A 530 -23.05 25.06 -21.39
C MET A 530 -23.05 24.79 -22.91
N GLY A 531 -21.94 25.07 -23.61
CA GLY A 531 -21.77 24.72 -25.02
C GLY A 531 -21.77 23.21 -25.28
N GLU A 532 -21.20 22.41 -24.38
CA GLU A 532 -21.19 20.94 -24.49
C GLU A 532 -22.60 20.35 -24.33
N CYS A 533 -23.39 20.87 -23.40
CA CYS A 533 -24.81 20.51 -23.30
C CYS A 533 -25.64 20.98 -24.51
N ALA A 534 -25.41 22.21 -24.98
CA ALA A 534 -26.09 22.75 -26.17
C ALA A 534 -25.82 21.89 -27.41
N PHE A 535 -24.57 21.44 -27.58
CA PHE A 535 -24.16 20.56 -28.68
C PHE A 535 -24.87 19.20 -28.61
N ALA A 536 -24.90 18.58 -27.43
CA ALA A 536 -25.61 17.32 -27.22
C ALA A 536 -27.13 17.44 -27.46
N CYS A 537 -27.71 18.59 -27.13
CA CYS A 537 -29.11 18.93 -27.44
C CYS A 537 -29.37 19.40 -28.89
N SER A 538 -28.33 19.45 -29.74
CA SER A 538 -28.40 19.96 -31.12
C SER A 538 -28.81 21.43 -31.27
N ASP A 539 -28.66 22.25 -30.22
CA ASP A 539 -28.79 23.71 -30.28
C ASP A 539 -27.48 24.31 -30.78
N PHE A 540 -27.23 24.16 -32.10
CA PHE A 540 -26.00 24.62 -32.73
C PHE A 540 -25.80 26.14 -32.62
N SER A 541 -26.89 26.92 -32.56
CA SER A 541 -26.89 28.36 -32.33
C SER A 541 -26.29 28.75 -30.97
N LEU A 542 -26.79 28.16 -29.88
CA LEU A 542 -26.25 28.41 -28.55
C LEU A 542 -24.83 27.85 -28.43
N THR A 543 -24.56 26.69 -29.04
CA THR A 543 -23.24 26.05 -29.08
C THR A 543 -22.17 26.95 -29.72
N GLU A 544 -22.46 27.48 -30.91
CA GLU A 544 -21.56 28.37 -31.64
C GLU A 544 -21.22 29.60 -30.79
N SER A 545 -22.25 30.26 -30.25
CA SER A 545 -22.11 31.46 -29.45
C SER A 545 -21.27 31.22 -28.18
N CYS A 546 -21.51 30.10 -27.46
CA CYS A 546 -20.76 29.75 -26.25
C CYS A 546 -19.27 29.47 -26.51
N TYR A 547 -18.93 28.76 -27.59
CA TYR A 547 -17.53 28.47 -27.88
C TYR A 547 -16.80 29.63 -28.56
N LEU A 548 -17.48 30.45 -29.36
CA LEU A 548 -16.91 31.66 -29.94
C LEU A 548 -16.48 32.66 -28.86
N THR A 549 -17.32 32.96 -27.86
CA THR A 549 -16.92 33.90 -26.79
C THR A 549 -15.71 33.41 -26.01
N VAL A 550 -15.60 32.11 -25.75
CA VAL A 550 -14.39 31.52 -25.13
C VAL A 550 -13.18 31.64 -26.06
N ALA A 551 -13.32 31.37 -27.36
CA ALA A 551 -12.22 31.47 -28.32
C ALA A 551 -11.74 32.92 -28.55
N GLU A 552 -12.63 33.90 -28.55
CA GLU A 552 -12.30 35.31 -28.72
C GLU A 552 -11.63 35.91 -27.47
N ASN A 553 -12.08 35.52 -26.27
CA ASN A 553 -11.56 36.07 -25.02
C ASN A 553 -10.33 35.33 -24.48
N ASP A 554 -10.25 34.00 -24.63
CA ASP A 554 -9.04 33.24 -24.39
C ASP A 554 -8.42 32.76 -25.70
N SER A 555 -7.50 33.57 -26.22
CA SER A 555 -6.67 33.25 -27.38
C SER A 555 -5.76 32.03 -27.17
N THR A 556 -5.57 31.57 -25.92
CA THR A 556 -4.75 30.40 -25.57
C THR A 556 -5.55 29.14 -25.30
N ASN A 557 -6.88 29.22 -25.16
CA ASN A 557 -7.72 28.05 -24.92
C ASN A 557 -7.79 27.17 -26.17
N LEU A 558 -7.31 25.93 -26.02
CA LEU A 558 -7.35 24.91 -27.06
C LEU A 558 -8.76 24.32 -27.22
N GLN A 559 -9.45 24.05 -26.10
CA GLN A 559 -10.68 23.25 -26.06
C GLN A 559 -11.82 23.87 -26.86
N SER A 560 -12.06 25.17 -26.72
CA SER A 560 -13.10 25.87 -27.48
C SER A 560 -12.90 25.77 -28.98
N ARG A 561 -11.64 25.74 -29.45
CA ARG A 561 -11.30 25.62 -30.88
C ARG A 561 -11.49 24.21 -31.40
N VAL A 562 -11.25 23.18 -30.58
CA VAL A 562 -11.61 21.79 -30.92
C VAL A 562 -13.11 21.62 -30.99
N ASN A 563 -13.84 22.17 -30.01
CA ASN A 563 -15.29 22.05 -29.97
C ASN A 563 -15.98 22.88 -31.08
N LEU A 564 -15.45 24.04 -31.48
CA LEU A 564 -15.86 24.75 -32.71
C LEU A 564 -15.57 23.92 -33.97
N ALA A 565 -14.39 23.30 -34.08
CA ALA A 565 -14.07 22.45 -35.22
C ALA A 565 -15.06 21.27 -35.36
N LYS A 566 -15.38 20.59 -34.25
CA LYS A 566 -16.42 19.55 -34.19
C LYS A 566 -17.79 20.10 -34.60
N LEU A 567 -18.17 21.29 -34.14
CA LEU A 567 -19.42 21.94 -34.49
C LEU A 567 -19.53 22.20 -36.00
N TYR A 568 -18.57 22.90 -36.60
CA TYR A 568 -18.60 23.17 -38.04
C TYR A 568 -18.43 21.89 -38.89
N GLU A 569 -17.78 20.84 -38.38
CA GLU A 569 -17.80 19.50 -39.00
C GLU A 569 -19.24 18.95 -39.06
N THR A 570 -20.00 19.00 -37.95
CA THR A 570 -21.41 18.55 -37.93
C THR A 570 -22.36 19.41 -38.75
N MET A 571 -22.14 20.74 -38.83
CA MET A 571 -22.91 21.64 -39.69
C MET A 571 -22.52 21.53 -41.18
N GLY A 572 -21.43 20.82 -41.51
CA GLY A 572 -20.93 20.66 -42.87
C GLY A 572 -20.10 21.83 -43.39
N GLU A 573 -19.82 22.84 -42.58
CA GLU A 573 -19.05 24.04 -42.93
C GLU A 573 -17.52 23.77 -42.86
N ARG A 574 -17.07 22.89 -43.75
CA ARG A 574 -15.72 22.33 -43.80
C ARG A 574 -14.60 23.36 -43.77
N ASP A 575 -14.78 24.51 -44.43
CA ASP A 575 -13.78 25.59 -44.46
C ASP A 575 -13.61 26.25 -43.07
N GLN A 576 -14.70 26.41 -42.31
CA GLN A 576 -14.66 26.92 -40.93
C GLN A 576 -14.08 25.88 -39.96
N ALA A 577 -14.47 24.60 -40.13
CA ALA A 577 -13.90 23.50 -39.35
C ALA A 577 -12.37 23.43 -39.50
N LEU A 578 -11.87 23.44 -40.75
CA LEU A 578 -10.45 23.45 -41.06
C LEU A 578 -9.71 24.67 -40.47
N TYR A 579 -10.33 25.85 -40.45
CA TYR A 579 -9.75 27.05 -39.84
C TYR A 579 -9.50 26.85 -38.33
N TYR A 580 -10.50 26.38 -37.58
CA TYR A 580 -10.36 26.16 -36.14
C TYR A 580 -9.45 24.97 -35.79
N VAL A 581 -9.45 23.89 -36.59
CA VAL A 581 -8.44 22.81 -36.48
C VAL A 581 -7.02 23.36 -36.61
N ASN A 582 -6.76 24.18 -37.63
CA ASN A 582 -5.41 24.72 -37.84
C ASN A 582 -5.00 25.68 -36.72
N GLN A 583 -5.92 26.48 -36.15
CA GLN A 583 -5.62 27.26 -34.94
C GLN A 583 -5.28 26.35 -33.74
N ALA A 584 -6.04 25.28 -33.52
CA ALA A 584 -5.80 24.34 -32.44
C ALA A 584 -4.44 23.65 -32.56
N VAL A 585 -4.06 23.20 -33.77
CA VAL A 585 -2.73 22.62 -34.05
C VAL A 585 -1.61 23.63 -33.79
N LEU A 586 -1.80 24.91 -34.14
CA LEU A 586 -0.80 25.96 -33.90
C LEU A 586 -0.64 26.24 -32.40
N LEU A 587 -1.74 26.44 -31.66
CA LEU A 587 -1.69 26.68 -30.21
C LEU A 587 -1.11 25.49 -29.45
N GLY A 588 -1.44 24.25 -29.84
CA GLY A 588 -0.84 23.04 -29.28
C GLY A 588 0.67 22.93 -29.49
N ARG A 589 1.19 23.50 -30.59
CA ARG A 589 2.65 23.60 -30.86
C ARG A 589 3.30 24.74 -30.07
N GLU A 590 2.64 25.90 -29.95
CA GLU A 590 3.17 27.04 -29.19
C GLU A 590 3.18 26.80 -27.68
N ALA A 591 2.16 26.11 -27.14
CA ALA A 591 2.08 25.74 -25.73
C ALA A 591 3.25 24.85 -25.29
N ARG A 592 3.68 23.89 -26.13
CA ARG A 592 4.88 23.06 -25.89
C ARG A 592 6.18 23.88 -25.88
N GLY A 593 6.18 25.11 -26.41
CA GLY A 593 7.39 25.94 -26.55
C GLY A 593 7.61 27.00 -25.46
N ARG A 594 6.64 27.29 -24.57
CA ARG A 594 6.73 28.42 -23.62
C ARG A 594 6.04 28.19 -22.27
N SER A 595 6.76 27.65 -21.29
CA SER A 595 6.39 27.77 -19.87
C SER A 595 6.93 29.08 -19.28
N ARG A 596 6.07 30.06 -18.99
CA ARG A 596 6.38 31.19 -18.09
C ARG A 596 5.14 31.93 -17.56
N ARG A 597 4.90 31.80 -16.25
CA ARG A 597 4.13 32.68 -15.33
C ARG A 597 2.87 33.36 -15.91
N ARG A 598 1.70 32.78 -15.65
CA ARG A 598 0.38 33.44 -15.77
C ARG A 598 0.30 34.71 -14.91
N ARG A 599 -0.40 35.73 -15.40
CA ARG A 599 -0.89 36.90 -14.65
C ARG A 599 -2.41 36.88 -14.71
N LYS A 600 -3.12 37.13 -13.60
CA LYS A 600 -4.59 37.28 -13.61
C LYS A 600 -4.95 38.61 -14.26
N ASP A 601 -5.57 38.57 -15.44
CA ASP A 601 -6.11 39.78 -16.09
C ASP A 601 -7.58 40.00 -15.71
N ARG A 602 -7.89 41.23 -15.32
CA ARG A 602 -9.23 41.68 -14.90
C ARG A 602 -10.00 42.18 -16.11
N ARG A 603 -10.82 41.33 -16.74
CA ARG A 603 -11.73 41.76 -17.82
C ARG A 603 -13.07 41.04 -17.95
N ILE A 604 -13.39 40.12 -17.03
CA ILE A 604 -14.61 39.29 -17.08
C ILE A 604 -15.89 40.15 -16.98
N ALA A 605 -15.91 41.16 -16.10
CA ALA A 605 -17.01 42.13 -15.91
C ALA A 605 -17.24 43.11 -17.08
N GLN A 606 -16.87 42.71 -18.30
CA GLN A 606 -17.20 43.42 -19.55
C GLN A 606 -17.93 42.51 -20.55
N LEU A 607 -18.00 41.19 -20.31
CA LEU A 607 -18.53 40.20 -21.26
C LEU A 607 -20.05 40.11 -21.34
N ALA A 608 -20.77 40.36 -20.24
CA ALA A 608 -22.23 40.28 -20.19
C ALA A 608 -22.99 41.30 -21.08
N LYS A 609 -22.26 42.20 -21.78
CA LYS A 609 -22.86 43.30 -22.56
C LYS A 609 -22.72 43.18 -24.08
N GLU A 610 -21.89 42.27 -24.59
CA GLU A 610 -21.65 42.14 -26.05
C GLU A 610 -22.45 40.99 -26.69
N PHE A 611 -23.04 40.10 -25.88
CA PHE A 611 -23.87 38.94 -26.28
C PHE A 611 -25.25 39.29 -26.89
N GLN A 612 -25.57 40.58 -27.09
CA GLN A 612 -26.88 41.07 -27.56
C GLN A 612 -26.82 41.72 -28.98
N GLY A 613 -25.74 41.51 -29.73
CA GLY A 613 -25.45 42.17 -31.01
C GLY A 613 -25.31 41.23 -32.20
N ASP A 614 -25.63 41.73 -33.40
CA ASP A 614 -25.88 40.94 -34.60
C ASP A 614 -24.64 40.57 -35.46
N THR A 615 -24.85 39.55 -36.30
CA THR A 615 -23.90 38.87 -37.20
C THR A 615 -23.03 39.73 -38.15
N HIS A 616 -21.82 39.24 -38.49
CA HIS A 616 -21.34 39.07 -39.90
C HIS A 616 -19.91 38.48 -40.02
N ILE A 617 -19.76 37.42 -40.83
CA ILE A 617 -18.46 36.77 -41.16
C ILE A 617 -17.85 37.34 -42.46
N SER A 618 -16.51 37.36 -42.58
CA SER A 618 -15.79 37.70 -43.82
C SER A 618 -14.58 36.77 -44.05
N THR A 619 -14.45 36.22 -45.26
CA THR A 619 -13.54 35.09 -45.56
C THR A 619 -12.26 35.49 -46.30
N ARG A 620 -11.16 34.75 -46.05
CA ARG A 620 -9.93 34.74 -46.88
C ARG A 620 -9.30 33.33 -46.93
N ILE A 621 -8.65 33.03 -48.05
CA ILE A 621 -8.16 31.69 -48.47
C ILE A 621 -6.64 31.73 -48.72
N VAL A 622 -6.04 30.55 -48.99
CA VAL A 622 -4.67 30.15 -49.44
C VAL A 622 -3.52 30.08 -48.42
N PRO A 623 -2.52 29.15 -48.60
CA PRO A 623 -2.48 27.91 -49.41
C PRO A 623 -2.01 26.64 -48.64
N ARG A 624 -2.07 25.46 -49.31
CA ARG A 624 -1.73 24.11 -48.80
C ARG A 624 -0.25 23.75 -49.08
N HIS A 625 0.40 22.99 -48.20
CA HIS A 625 1.69 22.31 -48.47
C HIS A 625 1.63 20.85 -47.99
N LEU A 626 2.11 19.90 -48.80
CA LEU A 626 2.17 18.47 -48.49
C LEU A 626 3.47 17.91 -49.10
N ALA A 627 4.44 17.49 -48.25
CA ALA A 627 5.78 17.12 -48.74
C ALA A 627 6.62 16.24 -47.78
N SER A 628 6.13 15.88 -46.59
CA SER A 628 6.99 15.41 -45.48
C SER A 628 7.12 13.89 -45.30
N GLU A 629 6.20 13.09 -45.83
CA GLU A 629 6.08 11.67 -45.42
C GLU A 629 6.98 10.72 -46.21
N VAL A 630 7.15 10.96 -47.51
CA VAL A 630 7.96 10.09 -48.40
C VAL A 630 9.41 9.99 -47.91
N ALA A 631 9.97 11.08 -47.38
CA ALA A 631 11.37 11.16 -46.97
C ALA A 631 11.74 10.36 -45.70
N ARG A 632 10.78 9.81 -44.96
CA ARG A 632 11.05 8.96 -43.77
C ARG A 632 11.22 7.49 -44.10
N ARG A 633 10.68 7.02 -45.22
CA ARG A 633 10.60 5.59 -45.55
C ARG A 633 11.97 4.97 -45.87
N ASP A 634 12.85 5.77 -46.47
CA ASP A 634 14.15 5.31 -46.97
C ASP A 634 15.25 5.25 -45.86
N MET A 635 14.98 5.75 -44.65
CA MET A 635 15.96 5.81 -43.54
C MET A 635 15.99 4.54 -42.67
N LEU A 636 14.92 3.74 -42.67
CA LEU A 636 14.72 2.61 -41.76
C LEU A 636 14.96 1.23 -42.42
N GLN A 637 15.34 1.19 -43.70
CA GLN A 637 15.11 0.01 -44.55
C GLN A 637 16.36 -0.73 -45.06
N ASP A 638 17.59 -0.42 -44.60
CA ASP A 638 18.80 -1.12 -45.03
C ASP A 638 19.80 -1.47 -43.89
N SER A 639 20.28 -2.72 -43.96
CA SER A 639 21.44 -3.36 -43.32
C SER A 639 21.69 -3.32 -41.79
N ASP A 640 21.74 -2.17 -41.12
CA ASP A 640 22.74 -2.01 -40.04
C ASP A 640 22.44 -2.78 -38.73
N ALA A 641 21.18 -2.76 -38.24
CA ALA A 641 20.81 -3.43 -36.98
C ALA A 641 21.18 -4.93 -36.95
N ASN A 642 20.91 -5.64 -38.05
CA ASN A 642 21.17 -7.08 -38.16
C ASN A 642 22.65 -7.41 -38.44
N HIS A 643 23.49 -6.42 -38.77
CA HIS A 643 24.95 -6.60 -38.84
C HIS A 643 25.65 -6.39 -37.48
N LEU A 644 25.10 -5.56 -36.59
CA LEU A 644 25.65 -5.35 -35.24
C LEU A 644 25.24 -6.46 -34.26
N ARG A 645 24.03 -6.98 -34.38
CA ARG A 645 23.43 -8.01 -33.50
C ARG A 645 24.33 -9.24 -33.21
N PRO A 646 25.14 -9.78 -34.14
CA PRO A 646 26.10 -10.85 -33.83
C PRO A 646 27.29 -10.42 -32.96
N ASN A 647 27.72 -9.17 -33.06
CA ASN A 647 28.84 -8.61 -32.28
C ASN A 647 28.39 -8.26 -30.85
N MET A 648 27.20 -7.69 -30.71
CA MET A 648 26.50 -7.54 -29.43
C MET A 648 26.36 -8.90 -28.72
N ARG A 649 25.91 -9.96 -29.42
CA ARG A 649 25.88 -11.35 -28.90
C ARG A 649 27.26 -11.91 -28.54
N ALA A 650 28.36 -11.34 -29.03
CA ALA A 650 29.73 -11.70 -28.66
C ALA A 650 30.28 -10.94 -27.44
N GLY A 651 29.55 -9.93 -26.95
CA GLY A 651 29.95 -9.10 -25.81
C GLY A 651 30.87 -7.93 -26.16
N ASP A 652 30.79 -7.42 -27.39
CA ASP A 652 31.50 -6.21 -27.82
C ASP A 652 30.76 -4.94 -27.36
N SER A 653 31.42 -4.03 -26.66
CA SER A 653 30.76 -2.91 -25.95
C SER A 653 30.27 -1.85 -26.94
N ASP A 654 31.15 -1.38 -27.82
CA ASP A 654 30.87 -0.33 -28.80
C ASP A 654 29.71 -0.76 -29.72
N ALA A 655 29.76 -2.00 -30.21
CA ALA A 655 28.70 -2.60 -31.04
C ALA A 655 27.42 -2.99 -30.26
N THR A 656 27.42 -2.90 -28.93
CA THR A 656 26.22 -3.03 -28.10
C THR A 656 25.53 -1.67 -27.92
N GLU A 657 26.29 -0.60 -27.69
CA GLU A 657 25.76 0.78 -27.66
C GLU A 657 25.14 1.17 -29.02
N ASP A 658 25.88 0.99 -30.13
CA ASP A 658 25.37 1.23 -31.50
C ASP A 658 24.10 0.39 -31.81
N TRP A 659 23.98 -0.82 -31.25
CA TRP A 659 22.81 -1.68 -31.46
C TRP A 659 21.61 -1.24 -30.62
N LEU A 660 21.82 -0.78 -29.39
CA LEU A 660 20.76 -0.28 -28.50
C LEU A 660 20.11 0.98 -29.06
N ASP A 661 20.89 1.96 -29.54
CA ASP A 661 20.36 3.20 -30.15
C ASP A 661 19.43 2.90 -31.35
N ILE A 662 19.81 1.91 -32.18
CA ILE A 662 19.00 1.50 -33.34
C ILE A 662 17.79 0.66 -32.89
N ALA A 663 17.96 -0.18 -31.87
CA ALA A 663 16.88 -1.00 -31.33
C ALA A 663 15.80 -0.16 -30.63
N ASP A 664 16.15 0.84 -29.81
CA ASP A 664 15.15 1.76 -29.22
C ASP A 664 14.37 2.50 -30.31
N ALA A 665 15.03 3.06 -31.33
CA ALA A 665 14.34 3.73 -32.43
C ALA A 665 13.31 2.82 -33.13
N LEU A 666 13.67 1.55 -33.36
CA LEU A 666 12.76 0.54 -33.92
C LEU A 666 11.62 0.15 -32.96
N LEU A 667 11.93 -0.03 -31.67
CA LEU A 667 10.96 -0.36 -30.62
C LEU A 667 9.99 0.80 -30.38
N HIS A 668 10.45 2.05 -30.44
CA HIS A 668 9.63 3.26 -30.35
C HIS A 668 8.63 3.32 -31.50
N ASP A 669 9.07 3.19 -32.74
CA ASP A 669 8.17 3.17 -33.91
C ASP A 669 7.13 2.02 -33.79
N PHE A 670 7.54 0.82 -33.35
CA PHE A 670 6.60 -0.28 -33.06
C PHE A 670 5.61 0.06 -31.94
N ARG A 671 6.06 0.64 -30.82
CA ARG A 671 5.23 1.07 -29.68
C ARG A 671 4.24 2.19 -30.06
N THR A 672 4.56 3.07 -31.01
CA THR A 672 3.62 4.11 -31.49
C THR A 672 2.47 3.54 -32.33
N ASN A 673 2.61 2.34 -32.90
CA ASN A 673 1.62 1.78 -33.81
C ASN A 673 0.41 1.20 -33.05
N ARG A 674 -0.62 2.03 -32.89
CA ARG A 674 -1.91 1.69 -32.23
C ARG A 674 -2.59 0.42 -32.78
N ALA A 675 -2.27 -0.04 -34.00
CA ALA A 675 -2.83 -1.29 -34.55
C ALA A 675 -2.40 -2.54 -33.76
N PHE A 676 -1.22 -2.51 -33.12
CA PHE A 676 -0.72 -3.60 -32.28
C PHE A 676 -1.27 -3.56 -30.85
N TYR A 677 -1.76 -2.40 -30.39
CA TYR A 677 -2.21 -2.13 -29.02
C TYR A 677 -3.70 -1.76 -28.96
N PRO A 678 -4.61 -2.71 -29.24
CA PRO A 678 -6.05 -2.46 -29.20
C PRO A 678 -6.54 -2.19 -27.78
N LEU A 679 -7.51 -1.28 -27.66
CA LEU A 679 -8.15 -0.88 -26.38
C LEU A 679 -8.81 -2.05 -25.62
N GLN A 680 -9.09 -3.16 -26.30
CA GLN A 680 -9.50 -4.42 -25.70
C GLN A 680 -8.33 -5.43 -25.82
N LYS A 681 -7.63 -5.71 -24.72
CA LYS A 681 -6.44 -6.60 -24.70
C LYS A 681 -6.67 -7.99 -25.30
N HIS A 682 -7.93 -8.46 -25.35
CA HIS A 682 -8.31 -9.76 -25.89
C HIS A 682 -8.72 -9.76 -27.38
N MET A 683 -8.53 -8.67 -28.13
CA MET A 683 -8.69 -8.68 -29.59
C MET A 683 -7.49 -9.35 -30.25
N ILE A 684 -7.74 -10.28 -31.18
CA ILE A 684 -6.71 -10.90 -32.03
C ILE A 684 -6.26 -9.86 -33.06
N PHE A 685 -4.96 -9.81 -33.38
CA PHE A 685 -4.45 -8.96 -34.46
C PHE A 685 -5.04 -9.40 -35.82
N LEU A 686 -5.82 -8.51 -36.45
CA LEU A 686 -6.54 -8.77 -37.71
C LEU A 686 -5.94 -8.01 -38.92
N GLY A 687 -4.82 -7.32 -38.74
CA GLY A 687 -4.17 -6.51 -39.77
C GLY A 687 -4.31 -5.00 -39.55
N TYR A 688 -3.92 -4.21 -40.55
CA TYR A 688 -3.69 -2.76 -40.42
C TYR A 688 -4.93 -1.85 -40.68
N SER A 689 -6.11 -2.40 -40.95
CA SER A 689 -7.31 -1.60 -41.28
C SER A 689 -7.97 -0.97 -40.06
N ARG A 690 -8.12 0.36 -40.06
CA ARG A 690 -8.53 1.19 -38.90
C ARG A 690 -10.00 1.09 -38.47
N GLU A 691 -10.92 0.58 -39.29
CA GLU A 691 -12.37 0.81 -39.10
C GLU A 691 -13.03 -0.05 -38.00
N GLU A 692 -12.55 -1.27 -37.72
CA GLU A 692 -13.25 -2.23 -36.85
C GLU A 692 -12.75 -2.28 -35.38
N GLN A 693 -11.73 -1.50 -35.01
CA GLN A 693 -11.16 -1.49 -33.64
C GLN A 693 -11.80 -0.48 -32.66
N LYS A 694 -12.83 0.29 -33.07
CA LYS A 694 -13.49 1.29 -32.19
C LYS A 694 -14.44 0.67 -31.15
N GLY A 695 -13.88 -0.10 -30.22
CA GLY A 695 -14.59 -0.87 -29.19
C GLY A 695 -14.33 -0.47 -27.73
N GLY A 696 -13.73 0.68 -27.43
CA GLY A 696 -13.48 1.10 -26.04
C GLY A 696 -13.26 2.60 -25.89
N LYS A 697 -14.07 3.27 -25.05
CA LYS A 697 -13.86 4.68 -24.69
C LYS A 697 -12.86 4.78 -23.53
N LYS A 698 -11.64 5.24 -23.80
CA LYS A 698 -10.89 6.11 -22.87
C LYS A 698 -10.91 7.53 -23.43
N GLN A 699 -10.77 8.54 -22.57
CA GLN A 699 -10.76 9.94 -22.99
C GLN A 699 -9.56 10.19 -23.91
N ALA A 700 -9.81 10.66 -25.13
CA ALA A 700 -8.76 11.10 -26.04
C ALA A 700 -8.14 12.40 -25.50
N THR A 701 -6.83 12.60 -25.69
CA THR A 701 -6.26 13.91 -25.36
C THR A 701 -6.79 14.96 -26.33
N VAL A 702 -6.87 16.22 -25.91
CA VAL A 702 -7.36 17.32 -26.77
C VAL A 702 -6.57 17.40 -28.09
N MET A 703 -5.29 17.00 -28.09
CA MET A 703 -4.47 16.92 -29.31
C MET A 703 -4.76 15.68 -30.17
N ASP A 704 -5.16 14.54 -29.58
CA ASP A 704 -5.67 13.39 -30.34
C ASP A 704 -6.98 13.75 -31.04
N GLU A 705 -7.90 14.45 -30.36
CA GLU A 705 -9.15 14.90 -30.97
C GLU A 705 -8.92 15.86 -32.14
N VAL A 706 -8.02 16.84 -31.95
CA VAL A 706 -7.60 17.75 -33.03
C VAL A 706 -7.00 16.98 -34.21
N GLN A 707 -6.16 15.98 -33.95
CA GLN A 707 -5.57 15.17 -35.01
C GLN A 707 -6.61 14.27 -35.68
N GLU A 708 -7.59 13.72 -34.96
CA GLU A 708 -8.65 12.90 -35.58
C GLU A 708 -9.57 13.74 -36.47
N VAL A 709 -9.98 14.94 -36.03
CA VAL A 709 -10.75 15.88 -36.86
C VAL A 709 -9.91 16.35 -38.06
N ALA A 710 -8.60 16.59 -37.86
CA ALA A 710 -7.68 16.96 -38.94
C ALA A 710 -7.50 15.84 -39.97
N ASP A 711 -7.34 14.58 -39.53
CA ASP A 711 -7.19 13.40 -40.37
C ASP A 711 -8.46 13.19 -41.20
N ARG A 712 -9.66 13.17 -40.57
CA ARG A 712 -10.95 13.04 -41.28
C ARG A 712 -11.14 14.11 -42.35
N LEU A 713 -10.88 15.37 -42.02
CA LEU A 713 -11.02 16.49 -42.98
C LEU A 713 -9.95 16.45 -44.09
N GLN A 714 -8.76 15.90 -43.84
CA GLN A 714 -7.71 15.73 -44.84
C GLN A 714 -7.95 14.53 -45.76
N GLU A 715 -8.48 13.43 -45.22
CA GLU A 715 -8.90 12.24 -45.96
C GLU A 715 -9.99 12.58 -46.99
N TRP A 716 -11.01 13.35 -46.59
CA TRP A 716 -12.01 13.93 -47.50
C TRP A 716 -11.45 14.94 -48.53
N LEU A 717 -10.20 15.39 -48.36
CA LEU A 717 -9.47 16.28 -49.27
C LEU A 717 -8.36 15.55 -50.06
N GLY A 718 -8.32 14.22 -50.03
CA GLY A 718 -7.44 13.35 -50.81
C GLY A 718 -8.22 12.55 -51.86
N GLN A 719 -7.74 12.51 -53.10
CA GLN A 719 -8.33 11.67 -54.14
C GLN A 719 -7.56 10.36 -54.29
N THR A 720 -8.28 9.24 -54.26
CA THR A 720 -7.87 7.86 -54.64
C THR A 720 -6.67 7.28 -53.88
N ASN A 721 -6.82 6.20 -53.10
CA ASN A 721 -7.04 4.86 -53.67
C ASN A 721 -7.87 3.94 -52.77
N THR A 722 -8.93 3.34 -53.33
CA THR A 722 -9.59 2.15 -52.77
C THR A 722 -8.87 0.89 -53.26
N GLU A 723 -7.76 0.51 -52.63
CA GLU A 723 -7.19 -0.83 -52.83
C GLU A 723 -7.95 -1.86 -51.98
N ALA A 724 -8.15 -3.06 -52.53
CA ALA A 724 -8.99 -4.08 -51.93
C ALA A 724 -8.32 -4.71 -50.69
N THR A 725 -9.12 -5.09 -49.70
CA THR A 725 -8.68 -5.75 -48.47
C THR A 725 -7.90 -7.04 -48.77
N PRO A 726 -6.63 -7.17 -48.33
CA PRO A 726 -5.90 -8.43 -48.38
C PRO A 726 -6.59 -9.46 -47.49
N THR A 727 -6.91 -10.64 -48.03
CA THR A 727 -7.64 -11.71 -47.32
C THR A 727 -6.76 -12.57 -46.40
N SER A 728 -5.64 -12.00 -45.93
CA SER A 728 -4.67 -12.62 -45.04
C SER A 728 -4.08 -11.56 -44.12
N VAL A 729 -4.05 -11.84 -42.82
CA VAL A 729 -3.33 -11.01 -41.84
C VAL A 729 -1.84 -10.95 -42.23
N PRO A 730 -1.23 -9.75 -42.33
CA PRO A 730 0.21 -9.62 -42.56
C PRO A 730 1.01 -10.25 -41.43
N ASN A 731 2.19 -10.80 -41.73
CA ASN A 731 3.08 -11.45 -40.74
C ASN A 731 4.37 -10.64 -40.49
N ASP A 732 4.42 -9.43 -41.03
CA ASP A 732 5.58 -8.56 -41.14
C ASP A 732 5.22 -7.08 -40.92
N TYR A 733 6.18 -6.33 -40.39
CA TYR A 733 6.11 -4.89 -40.20
C TYR A 733 7.44 -4.27 -40.62
N TYR A 734 7.37 -3.26 -41.51
CA TYR A 734 8.50 -2.72 -42.30
C TYR A 734 9.29 -3.74 -43.14
N GLY A 735 8.85 -5.00 -43.23
CA GLY A 735 9.54 -6.11 -43.88
C GLY A 735 10.32 -7.02 -42.92
N ILE A 736 10.38 -6.66 -41.63
CA ILE A 736 10.87 -7.52 -40.54
C ILE A 736 9.70 -8.39 -40.04
N SER A 737 9.95 -9.67 -39.81
CA SER A 737 8.91 -10.62 -39.39
C SER A 737 8.50 -10.42 -37.92
N PHE A 738 7.26 -10.75 -37.55
CA PHE A 738 6.83 -10.66 -36.13
C PHE A 738 7.56 -11.63 -35.18
N ASP A 739 8.21 -12.68 -35.69
CA ASP A 739 9.12 -13.52 -34.89
C ASP A 739 10.47 -12.83 -34.64
N GLU A 740 10.98 -12.08 -35.61
CA GLU A 740 12.24 -11.34 -35.51
C GLU A 740 12.09 -10.08 -34.64
N TRP A 741 10.98 -9.34 -34.79
CA TRP A 741 10.58 -8.29 -33.86
C TRP A 741 10.51 -8.81 -32.42
N PHE A 742 9.91 -9.98 -32.19
CA PHE A 742 9.81 -10.59 -30.87
C PHE A 742 11.19 -10.88 -30.26
N GLU A 743 12.15 -11.37 -31.04
CA GLU A 743 13.52 -11.55 -30.55
C GLU A 743 14.20 -10.21 -30.20
N ILE A 744 13.98 -9.13 -30.99
CA ILE A 744 14.53 -7.79 -30.69
C ILE A 744 14.01 -7.27 -29.34
N PHE A 745 12.70 -7.35 -29.09
CA PHE A 745 12.10 -6.96 -27.79
C PHE A 745 12.74 -7.70 -26.60
N LEU A 746 12.95 -9.02 -26.72
CA LEU A 746 13.54 -9.81 -25.62
C LEU A 746 15.05 -9.56 -25.46
N GLU A 747 15.80 -9.40 -26.56
CA GLU A 747 17.24 -9.15 -26.49
C GLU A 747 17.56 -7.75 -25.96
N TYR A 748 16.76 -6.74 -26.31
CA TYR A 748 16.88 -5.39 -25.75
C TYR A 748 16.74 -5.42 -24.23
N ALA A 749 15.63 -5.99 -23.72
CA ALA A 749 15.42 -6.13 -22.28
C ALA A 749 16.53 -6.94 -21.57
N PHE A 750 17.12 -7.94 -22.22
CA PHE A 750 18.26 -8.69 -21.67
C PHE A 750 19.58 -7.90 -21.62
N VAL A 751 19.82 -6.99 -22.56
CA VAL A 751 21.03 -6.15 -22.60
C VAL A 751 20.90 -4.99 -21.61
N VAL A 752 19.78 -4.27 -21.62
CA VAL A 752 19.53 -3.12 -20.74
C VAL A 752 19.50 -3.55 -19.26
N SER A 753 18.82 -4.66 -18.93
CA SER A 753 18.92 -5.27 -17.58
C SER A 753 20.31 -5.84 -17.23
N GLY A 754 21.22 -5.94 -18.20
CA GLY A 754 22.63 -6.26 -18.00
C GLY A 754 23.51 -5.03 -17.74
N GLN A 755 23.08 -3.84 -18.18
CA GLN A 755 23.75 -2.56 -17.92
C GLN A 755 23.33 -1.97 -16.55
N GLY A 756 22.06 -2.12 -16.18
CA GLY A 756 21.55 -1.81 -14.84
C GLY A 756 20.13 -1.26 -14.81
N ASP A 757 19.64 -0.73 -15.94
CA ASP A 757 18.36 -0.03 -16.05
C ASP A 757 17.18 -1.01 -16.11
N LYS A 758 16.80 -1.53 -14.92
CA LYS A 758 15.73 -2.53 -14.78
C LYS A 758 14.37 -2.03 -15.29
N ASP A 759 14.08 -0.75 -15.11
CA ASP A 759 12.75 -0.18 -15.32
C ASP A 759 12.42 -0.14 -16.82
N GLU A 760 13.35 0.31 -17.65
CA GLU A 760 13.23 0.27 -19.12
C GLU A 760 13.11 -1.16 -19.66
N ALA A 761 13.88 -2.10 -19.09
CA ALA A 761 13.77 -3.51 -19.46
C ALA A 761 12.38 -4.10 -19.12
N TYR A 762 11.76 -3.68 -18.02
CA TYR A 762 10.37 -4.05 -17.70
C TYR A 762 9.37 -3.36 -18.61
N ASP A 763 9.59 -2.08 -18.94
CA ASP A 763 8.72 -1.26 -19.81
C ASP A 763 8.61 -1.85 -21.23
N VAL A 764 9.74 -2.35 -21.77
CA VAL A 764 9.80 -3.04 -23.06
C VAL A 764 9.16 -4.44 -23.00
N LEU A 765 9.30 -5.19 -21.90
CA LEU A 765 8.63 -6.47 -21.73
C LEU A 765 7.11 -6.34 -21.51
N GLY A 766 6.67 -5.30 -20.81
CA GLY A 766 5.25 -4.94 -20.70
C GLY A 766 4.65 -4.55 -22.05
N ALA A 767 5.38 -3.76 -22.85
CA ALA A 767 4.99 -3.46 -24.23
C ALA A 767 4.96 -4.72 -25.12
N ALA A 768 5.85 -5.70 -24.93
CA ALA A 768 5.75 -6.98 -25.62
C ALA A 768 4.53 -7.81 -25.16
N ALA A 769 4.20 -7.79 -23.87
CA ALA A 769 3.08 -8.55 -23.30
C ALA A 769 1.71 -8.03 -23.78
N ASP A 770 1.53 -6.70 -23.82
CA ASP A 770 0.28 -6.06 -24.25
C ASP A 770 0.10 -5.98 -25.78
N ALA A 771 1.11 -6.35 -26.57
CA ALA A 771 0.99 -6.41 -28.02
C ALA A 771 0.08 -7.57 -28.47
N SER A 772 -1.05 -7.23 -29.11
CA SER A 772 -2.05 -8.20 -29.64
C SER A 772 -1.49 -9.19 -30.67
N VAL A 773 -0.31 -8.90 -31.23
CA VAL A 773 0.48 -9.81 -32.08
C VAL A 773 0.97 -11.05 -31.31
N TRP A 774 1.29 -10.91 -30.02
CA TRP A 774 1.87 -11.98 -29.21
C TRP A 774 0.98 -12.43 -28.04
N TYR A 775 0.11 -11.56 -27.51
CA TYR A 775 -0.80 -11.81 -26.38
C TYR A 775 -1.59 -13.13 -26.48
N HIS A 776 -2.06 -13.50 -27.68
CA HIS A 776 -2.87 -14.73 -27.89
C HIS A 776 -2.03 -16.01 -27.96
N TYR A 777 -0.72 -15.89 -28.16
CA TYR A 777 0.19 -17.01 -28.26
C TYR A 777 0.77 -17.33 -26.88
N LYS A 778 0.11 -18.25 -26.16
CA LYS A 778 0.54 -18.74 -24.82
C LYS A 778 2.04 -19.01 -24.72
N ASP A 779 2.67 -19.53 -25.78
CA ASP A 779 4.11 -19.79 -25.85
C ASP A 779 4.98 -18.52 -25.87
N LYS A 780 4.56 -17.48 -26.59
CA LYS A 780 5.26 -16.18 -26.66
C LYS A 780 5.10 -15.40 -25.36
N VAL A 781 3.88 -15.34 -24.81
CA VAL A 781 3.60 -14.77 -23.49
C VAL A 781 4.45 -15.45 -22.41
N ARG A 782 4.49 -16.78 -22.38
CA ARG A 782 5.36 -17.54 -21.48
C ARG A 782 6.85 -17.21 -21.65
N GLN A 783 7.33 -16.96 -22.87
CA GLN A 783 8.70 -16.54 -23.13
C GLN A 783 8.99 -15.12 -22.62
N ILE A 784 8.04 -14.18 -22.73
CA ILE A 784 8.15 -12.83 -22.14
C ILE A 784 8.27 -12.91 -20.63
N HIS A 785 7.38 -13.64 -19.94
CA HIS A 785 7.45 -13.81 -18.48
C HIS A 785 8.73 -14.53 -17.99
N ILE A 786 9.26 -15.50 -18.76
CA ILE A 786 10.58 -16.11 -18.46
C ILE A 786 11.72 -15.09 -18.64
N CYS A 787 11.62 -14.19 -19.63
CA CYS A 787 12.54 -13.07 -19.79
C CYS A 787 12.46 -12.12 -18.59
N TRP A 788 11.24 -11.76 -18.17
CA TRP A 788 10.96 -10.88 -17.03
C TRP A 788 11.56 -11.40 -15.73
N ILE A 789 11.32 -12.68 -15.39
CA ILE A 789 11.96 -13.38 -14.26
C ILE A 789 13.48 -13.32 -14.37
N THR A 790 14.05 -13.47 -15.57
CA THR A 790 15.50 -13.45 -15.78
C THR A 790 16.10 -12.05 -15.64
N CYS A 791 15.40 -10.99 -16.07
CA CYS A 791 15.77 -9.59 -15.83
C CYS A 791 15.68 -9.25 -14.33
N ALA A 792 14.59 -9.63 -13.66
CA ALA A 792 14.41 -9.42 -12.23
C ALA A 792 15.44 -10.18 -11.36
N LEU A 793 15.85 -11.39 -11.77
CA LEU A 793 16.97 -12.13 -11.17
C LEU A 793 18.33 -11.41 -11.33
N ARG A 794 18.53 -10.59 -12.38
CA ARG A 794 19.73 -9.75 -12.54
C ARG A 794 19.65 -8.48 -11.69
N ALA A 795 18.47 -7.87 -11.62
CA ALA A 795 18.20 -6.67 -10.82
C ALA A 795 18.09 -6.95 -9.31
N TYR A 796 18.06 -8.22 -8.89
CA TYR A 796 17.80 -8.69 -7.51
C TYR A 796 16.45 -8.20 -6.94
N ASP A 797 15.44 -8.16 -7.80
CA ASP A 797 14.12 -7.56 -7.53
C ASP A 797 13.15 -8.61 -6.94
N GLU A 798 13.03 -8.69 -5.60
CA GLU A 798 12.18 -9.70 -4.94
C GLU A 798 10.68 -9.50 -5.27
N GLU A 799 10.22 -8.25 -5.43
CA GLU A 799 8.81 -7.94 -5.69
C GLU A 799 8.36 -8.44 -7.06
N THR A 800 9.11 -8.09 -8.11
CA THR A 800 8.86 -8.55 -9.49
C THR A 800 8.93 -10.07 -9.59
N LEU A 801 9.87 -10.71 -8.87
CA LEU A 801 9.98 -12.18 -8.85
C LEU A 801 8.79 -12.84 -8.14
N VAL A 802 8.23 -12.23 -7.10
CA VAL A 802 7.08 -12.75 -6.37
C VAL A 802 5.76 -12.50 -7.12
N SER A 803 5.62 -11.38 -7.86
CA SER A 803 4.44 -11.14 -8.71
C SER A 803 4.40 -12.13 -9.89
N GLU A 804 5.50 -12.28 -10.63
CA GLU A 804 5.63 -13.24 -11.74
C GLU A 804 5.44 -14.69 -11.27
N ALA A 805 6.00 -15.08 -10.12
CA ALA A 805 5.78 -16.42 -9.58
C ALA A 805 4.33 -16.68 -9.15
N ARG A 806 3.58 -15.64 -8.70
CA ARG A 806 2.13 -15.73 -8.47
C ARG A 806 1.37 -15.86 -9.78
N LEU A 807 1.76 -15.16 -10.84
CA LEU A 807 1.17 -15.25 -12.19
C LEU A 807 1.28 -16.67 -12.74
N PHE A 808 2.49 -17.25 -12.78
CA PHE A 808 2.65 -18.66 -13.17
C PHE A 808 1.81 -19.63 -12.32
N THR A 809 1.69 -19.39 -11.01
CA THR A 809 0.89 -20.23 -10.11
C THR A 809 -0.64 -20.06 -10.30
N LYS A 810 -1.08 -18.90 -10.83
CA LYS A 810 -2.48 -18.57 -11.14
C LYS A 810 -2.91 -19.14 -12.50
N ASP A 811 -2.00 -19.16 -13.46
CA ASP A 811 -2.28 -19.55 -14.85
C ASP A 811 -1.99 -21.03 -15.11
N TYR A 812 -1.17 -21.67 -14.27
CA TYR A 812 -0.89 -23.11 -14.27
C TYR A 812 -1.17 -23.73 -12.89
N GLN A 813 -2.37 -23.53 -12.36
CA GLN A 813 -2.85 -24.16 -11.11
C GLN A 813 -2.64 -25.68 -11.11
N PHE A 814 -2.30 -26.22 -9.93
CA PHE A 814 -2.03 -27.64 -9.68
C PHE A 814 -0.82 -28.23 -10.43
N VAL A 815 -0.04 -27.43 -11.17
CA VAL A 815 1.22 -27.86 -11.76
C VAL A 815 2.35 -27.72 -10.72
N THR A 816 2.83 -28.85 -10.20
CA THR A 816 3.85 -28.96 -9.14
C THR A 816 5.09 -28.09 -9.37
N ASP A 817 5.52 -27.93 -10.62
CA ASP A 817 6.71 -27.14 -10.97
C ASP A 817 6.53 -25.63 -10.78
N THR A 818 5.30 -25.10 -10.72
CA THR A 818 5.07 -23.68 -10.35
C THR A 818 5.36 -23.42 -8.88
N TYR A 819 4.94 -24.32 -7.99
CA TYR A 819 5.25 -24.25 -6.56
C TYR A 819 6.75 -24.41 -6.30
N ARG A 820 7.44 -25.24 -7.12
CA ARG A 820 8.90 -25.33 -7.12
C ARG A 820 9.56 -24.05 -7.62
N LEU A 821 9.09 -23.46 -8.72
CA LEU A 821 9.59 -22.19 -9.26
C LEU A 821 9.48 -21.07 -8.22
N PHE A 822 8.31 -20.89 -7.60
CA PHE A 822 8.09 -19.93 -6.51
C PHE A 822 9.09 -20.13 -5.35
N SER A 823 9.32 -21.39 -4.96
CA SER A 823 10.29 -21.77 -3.91
C SER A 823 11.74 -21.47 -4.31
N ILE A 824 12.08 -21.58 -5.59
CA ILE A 824 13.43 -21.33 -6.11
C ILE A 824 13.71 -19.83 -6.23
N LEU A 825 12.80 -19.05 -6.81
CA LEU A 825 12.98 -17.60 -7.01
C LEU A 825 13.09 -16.86 -5.67
N SER A 826 12.21 -17.17 -4.71
CA SER A 826 12.26 -16.59 -3.36
C SER A 826 13.52 -16.98 -2.58
N ARG A 827 14.22 -18.07 -2.96
CA ARG A 827 15.51 -18.48 -2.37
C ARG A 827 16.70 -17.77 -3.01
N LEU A 828 16.57 -17.26 -4.24
CA LEU A 828 17.66 -16.61 -4.98
C LEU A 828 17.79 -15.12 -4.67
N CYS A 829 16.66 -14.42 -4.45
CA CYS A 829 16.64 -12.96 -4.24
C CYS A 829 15.94 -12.50 -2.95
N GLY A 830 15.57 -13.40 -2.04
CA GLY A 830 14.87 -13.03 -0.80
C GLY A 830 15.75 -12.27 0.19
N ASP A 831 15.38 -11.05 0.59
CA ASP A 831 16.09 -10.31 1.65
C ASP A 831 15.83 -10.98 3.02
N PRO A 832 16.86 -11.47 3.74
CA PRO A 832 16.68 -12.07 5.06
C PRO A 832 16.05 -11.14 6.11
N ASN A 833 15.97 -9.82 5.85
CA ASN A 833 15.37 -8.84 6.75
C ASN A 833 13.92 -8.46 6.38
N ARG A 834 13.56 -8.40 5.08
CA ARG A 834 12.23 -7.97 4.60
C ARG A 834 11.48 -8.96 3.69
N SER A 835 11.93 -10.21 3.52
CA SER A 835 11.42 -11.11 2.46
C SER A 835 9.88 -11.27 2.38
N LEU A 836 9.38 -10.99 1.17
CA LEU A 836 8.00 -11.08 0.72
C LEU A 836 7.49 -12.53 0.63
N PHE A 837 8.37 -13.53 0.66
CA PHE A 837 8.03 -14.95 0.69
C PHE A 837 6.99 -15.31 1.77
N HIS A 838 7.18 -14.75 2.97
CA HIS A 838 6.37 -15.07 4.15
C HIS A 838 5.33 -14.00 4.53
N ALA A 839 5.26 -12.92 3.73
CA ALA A 839 4.34 -11.82 3.93
C ALA A 839 2.86 -12.25 3.79
N SER A 840 1.97 -11.50 4.44
CA SER A 840 0.53 -11.74 4.45
C SER A 840 -0.12 -11.97 3.07
N PRO A 841 0.25 -11.25 1.98
CA PRO A 841 -0.29 -11.54 0.64
C PRO A 841 0.11 -12.92 0.11
N SER A 842 1.39 -13.28 0.21
CA SER A 842 1.94 -14.58 -0.22
C SER A 842 1.32 -15.74 0.58
N MET A 843 1.16 -15.58 1.90
CA MET A 843 0.48 -16.54 2.76
C MET A 843 -1.01 -16.71 2.39
N LYS A 844 -1.76 -15.61 2.22
CA LYS A 844 -3.17 -15.64 1.79
C LYS A 844 -3.31 -16.26 0.39
N PHE A 845 -2.40 -15.98 -0.53
CA PHE A 845 -2.39 -16.55 -1.89
C PHE A 845 -2.19 -18.08 -1.87
N MET A 846 -1.13 -18.59 -1.24
CA MET A 846 -0.87 -20.03 -1.21
C MET A 846 -1.95 -20.80 -0.41
N LEU A 847 -2.53 -20.20 0.64
CA LEU A 847 -3.69 -20.77 1.33
C LEU A 847 -4.93 -20.88 0.42
N ARG A 848 -5.13 -19.96 -0.55
CA ARG A 848 -6.21 -20.08 -1.55
C ARG A 848 -5.96 -21.26 -2.48
N GLN A 849 -4.72 -21.51 -2.91
CA GLN A 849 -4.36 -22.67 -3.74
C GLN A 849 -4.58 -24.00 -3.00
N VAL A 850 -4.13 -24.11 -1.74
CA VAL A 850 -4.39 -25.29 -0.89
C VAL A 850 -5.90 -25.54 -0.74
N LYS A 851 -6.69 -24.48 -0.52
CA LYS A 851 -8.17 -24.60 -0.42
C LYS A 851 -8.84 -24.97 -1.74
N ALA A 852 -8.33 -24.51 -2.88
CA ALA A 852 -8.84 -24.88 -4.20
C ALA A 852 -8.65 -26.38 -4.47
N MET A 853 -7.43 -26.89 -4.21
CA MET A 853 -7.10 -28.32 -4.24
C MET A 853 -8.01 -29.12 -3.28
N ASP A 854 -8.09 -28.71 -2.01
CA ASP A 854 -8.93 -29.36 -0.99
C ASP A 854 -10.43 -29.38 -1.36
N SER A 855 -10.89 -28.45 -2.20
CA SER A 855 -12.28 -28.36 -2.66
C SER A 855 -12.58 -29.11 -3.97
N THR A 856 -11.56 -29.61 -4.68
CA THR A 856 -11.70 -30.25 -6.00
C THR A 856 -11.48 -31.77 -5.99
N LEU A 857 -10.88 -32.31 -4.93
CA LEU A 857 -10.61 -33.75 -4.79
C LEU A 857 -11.92 -34.58 -4.69
N PRO A 858 -12.06 -35.71 -5.40
CA PRO A 858 -13.27 -36.54 -5.36
C PRO A 858 -13.60 -37.15 -3.99
N GLU A 859 -14.90 -37.32 -3.69
CA GLU A 859 -15.39 -37.87 -2.41
C GLU A 859 -14.85 -39.28 -2.07
N ASP A 860 -14.35 -40.02 -3.06
CA ASP A 860 -13.72 -41.34 -2.89
C ASP A 860 -12.45 -41.29 -2.01
N HIS A 861 -11.83 -40.11 -1.85
CA HIS A 861 -10.74 -39.87 -0.88
C HIS A 861 -11.22 -39.74 0.57
N HIS A 862 -12.51 -39.52 0.80
CA HIS A 862 -13.11 -39.45 2.15
C HIS A 862 -13.68 -40.79 2.65
N LEU A 863 -13.86 -41.81 1.79
CA LEU A 863 -14.61 -43.03 2.13
C LEU A 863 -13.93 -44.35 1.69
N LYS A 864 -12.73 -44.65 2.21
CA LYS A 864 -12.11 -45.99 2.11
C LYS A 864 -11.70 -46.60 3.46
N LYS A 865 -12.68 -46.78 4.37
CA LYS A 865 -12.65 -47.84 5.40
C LYS A 865 -14.02 -48.51 5.55
N ALA A 866 -14.00 -49.85 5.57
CA ALA A 866 -15.07 -50.78 5.95
C ALA A 866 -16.45 -50.66 5.25
N SER A 867 -16.67 -51.50 4.23
CA SER A 867 -18.03 -51.90 3.78
C SER A 867 -18.10 -53.42 3.57
N THR A 868 -18.32 -54.17 4.66
CA THR A 868 -18.39 -55.64 4.63
C THR A 868 -19.67 -56.18 5.27
N SER A 869 -20.79 -56.06 4.55
CA SER A 869 -21.89 -57.04 4.59
C SER A 869 -23.01 -56.64 3.62
N LYS A 870 -23.74 -57.63 3.09
CA LYS A 870 -24.91 -57.43 2.24
C LYS A 870 -26.17 -57.69 3.05
N SER A 871 -27.15 -56.78 3.01
CA SER A 871 -28.54 -57.22 2.88
C SER A 871 -29.43 -56.16 2.22
N VAL A 872 -30.40 -56.65 1.46
CA VAL A 872 -31.34 -55.89 0.64
C VAL A 872 -32.48 -55.36 1.50
N MET A 873 -32.76 -54.04 1.48
CA MET A 873 -34.12 -53.57 1.15
C MET A 873 -34.19 -52.09 0.75
N THR A 874 -35.19 -51.78 -0.07
CA THR A 874 -35.45 -50.46 -0.66
C THR A 874 -35.97 -49.44 0.35
N ARG A 875 -35.26 -48.31 0.51
CA ARG A 875 -35.85 -47.01 0.88
C ARG A 875 -34.89 -45.87 0.53
N GLN A 876 -35.44 -44.71 0.17
CA GLN A 876 -34.66 -43.48 -0.06
C GLN A 876 -34.07 -42.98 1.27
N PRO A 877 -32.75 -42.68 1.34
CA PRO A 877 -32.13 -42.16 2.56
C PRO A 877 -32.28 -40.64 2.68
N THR A 878 -33.34 -40.18 3.34
CA THR A 878 -33.48 -38.77 3.75
C THR A 878 -33.02 -38.57 5.20
N ALA A 879 -31.71 -38.42 5.40
CA ALA A 879 -31.06 -37.89 6.62
C ALA A 879 -29.76 -37.19 6.18
N LYS A 880 -29.43 -35.93 6.51
CA LYS A 880 -29.42 -35.16 7.78
C LYS A 880 -28.43 -35.69 8.83
N ALA A 881 -27.72 -34.73 9.46
CA ALA A 881 -26.63 -34.85 10.44
C ALA A 881 -25.25 -35.24 9.81
N THR A 882 -24.14 -34.49 10.01
CA THR A 882 -23.92 -33.21 10.73
C THR A 882 -22.89 -32.30 10.02
N ARG A 883 -23.29 -31.08 9.62
CA ARG A 883 -22.39 -29.89 9.52
C ARG A 883 -23.19 -28.59 9.26
N SER A 884 -23.94 -28.13 10.25
CA SER A 884 -24.66 -26.85 10.19
C SER A 884 -23.74 -25.67 10.49
N SER A 885 -22.84 -25.34 9.56
CA SER A 885 -22.35 -23.96 9.43
C SER A 885 -23.47 -23.12 8.82
N LYS A 886 -23.72 -21.90 9.31
CA LYS A 886 -24.71 -20.99 8.69
C LYS A 886 -24.30 -20.52 7.30
N ASN A 887 -22.99 -20.52 7.01
CA ASN A 887 -22.43 -20.25 5.69
C ASN A 887 -21.76 -21.53 5.16
N PRO A 888 -22.14 -22.07 3.99
CA PRO A 888 -21.23 -22.94 3.25
C PRO A 888 -20.01 -22.11 2.82
N PRO A 889 -18.81 -22.70 2.70
CA PRO A 889 -17.67 -21.97 2.13
C PRO A 889 -18.01 -21.56 0.69
N LYS A 890 -17.75 -20.29 0.33
CA LYS A 890 -17.77 -19.86 -1.09
C LYS A 890 -16.89 -20.84 -1.87
N GLN A 891 -17.42 -21.44 -2.94
CA GLN A 891 -16.60 -22.25 -3.85
C GLN A 891 -15.46 -21.38 -4.37
N VAL A 892 -14.22 -21.88 -4.27
CA VAL A 892 -13.04 -21.15 -4.72
C VAL A 892 -13.04 -21.14 -6.24
N SER A 893 -12.90 -19.96 -6.85
CA SER A 893 -12.87 -19.80 -8.30
C SER A 893 -11.61 -20.42 -8.90
N LEU A 894 -11.76 -21.57 -9.55
CA LEU A 894 -10.74 -22.14 -10.44
C LEU A 894 -10.56 -21.19 -11.63
N THR A 895 -9.32 -20.80 -11.91
CA THR A 895 -8.98 -19.88 -13.02
C THR A 895 -8.60 -20.64 -14.27
N THR A 896 -8.02 -21.83 -14.12
CA THR A 896 -7.44 -22.60 -15.23
C THR A 896 -8.45 -23.49 -15.95
N ARG A 897 -8.28 -23.57 -17.27
CA ARG A 897 -9.09 -24.39 -18.19
C ARG A 897 -8.21 -25.14 -19.18
N HIS A 898 -8.64 -26.34 -19.54
CA HIS A 898 -8.14 -27.03 -20.73
C HIS A 898 -8.47 -26.24 -22.00
N ASP A 899 -7.80 -26.51 -23.11
CA ASP A 899 -8.08 -25.86 -24.40
C ASP A 899 -9.48 -26.17 -24.96
N ASN A 900 -10.18 -27.17 -24.39
CA ASN A 900 -11.60 -27.46 -24.64
C ASN A 900 -12.57 -26.52 -23.88
N GLY A 901 -12.07 -25.69 -22.94
CA GLY A 901 -12.85 -24.78 -22.10
C GLY A 901 -13.27 -25.32 -20.73
N ASP A 902 -13.08 -26.63 -20.48
CA ASP A 902 -13.36 -27.31 -19.20
C ASP A 902 -12.37 -26.89 -18.11
N LEU A 903 -12.83 -26.75 -16.86
CA LEU A 903 -11.99 -26.38 -15.71
C LEU A 903 -11.05 -27.53 -15.30
N ILE A 904 -9.81 -27.19 -14.95
CA ILE A 904 -8.83 -28.17 -14.45
C ILE A 904 -9.14 -28.49 -12.98
N ILE A 905 -9.19 -29.78 -12.65
CA ILE A 905 -9.51 -30.33 -11.32
C ILE A 905 -8.25 -30.99 -10.74
N ALA A 906 -7.98 -30.82 -9.45
CA ALA A 906 -6.86 -31.50 -8.81
C ALA A 906 -7.11 -33.03 -8.74
N GLU A 907 -6.28 -33.82 -9.44
CA GLU A 907 -6.38 -35.29 -9.40
C GLU A 907 -6.01 -35.87 -8.04
N ASN A 908 -5.02 -35.26 -7.38
CA ASN A 908 -4.39 -35.73 -6.15
C ASN A 908 -3.88 -34.54 -5.32
N MET A 909 -3.50 -34.81 -4.06
CA MET A 909 -2.87 -33.84 -3.17
C MET A 909 -1.42 -33.55 -3.60
N ASP A 910 -1.09 -32.28 -3.89
CA ASP A 910 0.27 -31.87 -4.24
C ASP A 910 1.16 -31.70 -2.99
N VAL A 911 2.24 -32.49 -2.93
CA VAL A 911 3.20 -32.50 -1.82
C VAL A 911 4.03 -31.21 -1.78
N ALA A 912 4.42 -30.65 -2.93
CA ALA A 912 5.23 -29.43 -3.00
C ALA A 912 4.42 -28.21 -2.55
N LEU A 913 3.14 -28.11 -2.90
CA LEU A 913 2.23 -27.06 -2.42
C LEU A 913 2.07 -27.10 -0.88
N LEU A 914 1.86 -28.28 -0.31
CA LEU A 914 1.75 -28.47 1.15
C LEU A 914 3.05 -28.09 1.87
N VAL A 915 4.20 -28.49 1.30
CA VAL A 915 5.53 -28.17 1.85
C VAL A 915 5.88 -26.70 1.70
N LEU A 916 5.58 -26.06 0.57
CA LEU A 916 5.73 -24.63 0.34
C LEU A 916 4.90 -23.82 1.34
N TYR A 917 3.62 -24.15 1.51
CA TYR A 917 2.78 -23.45 2.48
C TYR A 917 3.22 -23.72 3.93
N GLY A 918 3.72 -24.92 4.22
CA GLY A 918 4.43 -25.22 5.47
C GLY A 918 5.64 -24.32 5.69
N HIS A 919 6.49 -24.12 4.68
CA HIS A 919 7.67 -23.25 4.75
C HIS A 919 7.30 -21.78 4.98
N ILE A 920 6.27 -21.27 4.28
CA ILE A 920 5.74 -19.91 4.46
C ILE A 920 5.25 -19.68 5.90
N LEU A 921 4.54 -20.66 6.48
CA LEU A 921 4.12 -20.60 7.88
C LEU A 921 5.30 -20.73 8.85
N TYR A 922 6.30 -21.55 8.52
CA TYR A 922 7.49 -21.77 9.34
C TYR A 922 8.38 -20.52 9.42
N SER A 923 8.65 -19.83 8.30
CA SER A 923 9.36 -18.55 8.28
C SER A 923 8.56 -17.44 8.95
N GLY A 924 7.23 -17.42 8.78
CA GLY A 924 6.27 -16.68 9.60
C GLY A 924 6.16 -17.14 11.06
N ASN A 925 7.20 -17.80 11.61
CA ASN A 925 7.35 -18.27 12.99
C ASN A 925 6.18 -19.14 13.52
N SER A 926 5.33 -19.68 12.64
CA SER A 926 4.05 -20.32 12.95
C SER A 926 4.16 -21.84 12.91
N PHE A 927 5.07 -22.38 13.74
CA PHE A 927 5.51 -23.78 13.72
C PHE A 927 4.39 -24.83 13.93
N TYR A 928 3.44 -24.60 14.85
CA TYR A 928 2.31 -25.53 15.03
C TYR A 928 1.34 -25.52 13.84
N PRO A 929 0.89 -24.36 13.32
CA PRO A 929 0.17 -24.31 12.04
C PRO A 929 0.92 -25.01 10.89
N ALA A 930 2.23 -24.80 10.76
CA ALA A 930 3.05 -25.43 9.72
C ALA A 930 3.08 -26.97 9.82
N LEU A 931 3.19 -27.53 11.04
CA LEU A 931 3.15 -28.98 11.28
C LEU A 931 1.89 -29.65 10.71
N ASN A 932 0.74 -28.98 10.70
CA ASN A 932 -0.48 -29.55 10.10
C ASN A 932 -0.32 -29.82 8.60
N TYR A 933 0.39 -28.96 7.86
CA TYR A 933 0.63 -29.13 6.42
C TYR A 933 1.80 -30.07 6.15
N TYR A 934 2.86 -30.02 6.95
CA TYR A 934 3.94 -31.00 6.88
C TYR A 934 3.47 -32.42 7.21
N TYR A 935 2.54 -32.62 8.15
CA TYR A 935 1.98 -33.95 8.41
C TYR A 935 1.05 -34.44 7.29
N ARG A 936 0.33 -33.55 6.60
CA ARG A 936 -0.39 -33.90 5.36
C ARG A 936 0.58 -34.34 4.25
N ALA A 937 1.71 -33.65 4.10
CA ALA A 937 2.76 -34.02 3.15
C ALA A 937 3.47 -35.34 3.53
N TYR A 938 3.82 -35.52 4.81
CA TYR A 938 4.44 -36.74 5.36
C TYR A 938 3.55 -37.98 5.22
N ALA A 939 2.23 -37.82 5.25
CA ALA A 939 1.29 -38.92 5.00
C ALA A 939 1.26 -39.39 3.53
N LEU A 940 1.82 -38.60 2.61
CA LEU A 940 1.92 -38.90 1.17
C LEU A 940 3.34 -39.34 0.79
N ASP A 941 4.35 -38.65 1.33
CA ASP A 941 5.77 -38.93 1.12
C ASP A 941 6.53 -38.92 2.47
N PRO A 942 6.44 -40.01 3.26
CA PRO A 942 7.09 -40.10 4.56
C PRO A 942 8.62 -40.22 4.49
N GLU A 943 9.16 -40.42 3.28
CA GLU A 943 10.57 -40.70 3.04
C GLU A 943 11.33 -39.46 2.55
N ASN A 944 10.67 -38.31 2.48
CA ASN A 944 11.25 -37.07 1.98
C ASN A 944 12.11 -36.36 3.04
N PRO A 945 13.42 -36.13 2.79
CA PRO A 945 14.26 -35.37 3.73
C PRO A 945 13.78 -33.91 3.89
N GLY A 946 13.19 -33.32 2.82
CA GLY A 946 12.61 -31.98 2.83
C GLY A 946 11.26 -31.86 3.56
N ILE A 947 10.73 -32.95 4.11
CA ILE A 947 9.58 -32.95 5.03
C ILE A 947 10.03 -33.30 6.45
N LEU A 948 10.89 -34.32 6.59
CA LEU A 948 11.43 -34.77 7.88
C LEU A 948 12.20 -33.67 8.62
N LEU A 949 13.05 -32.91 7.92
CA LEU A 949 13.84 -31.84 8.54
C LEU A 949 12.98 -30.65 9.00
N PRO A 950 12.05 -30.09 8.20
CA PRO A 950 11.12 -29.07 8.70
C PRO A 950 10.23 -29.52 9.86
N ILE A 951 9.76 -30.77 9.89
CA ILE A 951 9.02 -31.32 11.05
C ILE A 951 9.90 -31.30 12.30
N ALA A 952 11.14 -31.78 12.21
CA ALA A 952 12.09 -31.74 13.31
C ALA A 952 12.32 -30.32 13.85
N LEU A 953 12.59 -29.38 12.93
CA LEU A 953 12.87 -27.98 13.27
C LEU A 953 11.63 -27.25 13.82
N CYS A 954 10.42 -27.55 13.34
CA CYS A 954 9.18 -27.04 13.95
C CYS A 954 9.09 -27.37 15.44
N TYR A 955 9.38 -28.62 15.82
CA TYR A 955 9.36 -29.05 17.22
C TYR A 955 10.45 -28.36 18.06
N ILE A 956 11.68 -28.30 17.53
CA ILE A 956 12.83 -27.69 18.20
C ILE A 956 12.61 -26.18 18.39
N HIS A 957 12.24 -25.46 17.33
CA HIS A 957 12.03 -24.00 17.39
C HIS A 957 10.75 -23.64 18.15
N HIS A 958 9.71 -24.48 18.15
CA HIS A 958 8.60 -24.27 19.08
C HIS A 958 9.04 -24.45 20.53
N ALA A 959 9.84 -25.47 20.87
CA ALA A 959 10.35 -25.68 22.23
C ALA A 959 11.17 -24.50 22.76
N LEU A 960 11.78 -23.70 21.88
CA LEU A 960 12.49 -22.46 22.22
C LEU A 960 11.55 -21.25 22.46
N LYS A 961 10.30 -21.28 21.98
CA LYS A 961 9.32 -20.21 22.27
C LYS A 961 8.91 -20.21 23.74
N ARG A 962 8.60 -19.02 24.26
CA ARG A 962 8.11 -18.81 25.64
C ARG A 962 6.86 -19.66 25.97
N GLN A 963 5.99 -19.84 24.98
CA GLN A 963 4.66 -20.50 25.09
C GLN A 963 4.71 -22.03 25.14
N ALA A 964 5.86 -22.67 24.92
CA ALA A 964 5.94 -24.13 24.88
C ALA A 964 5.78 -24.77 26.27
N GLU A 965 4.69 -25.53 26.45
CA GLU A 965 4.31 -26.18 27.71
C GLU A 965 5.33 -27.24 28.17
N ASN A 966 5.67 -28.22 27.31
CA ASN A 966 6.62 -29.28 27.62
C ASN A 966 7.80 -29.28 26.63
N ARG A 967 8.75 -28.39 26.87
CA ARG A 967 9.93 -28.17 26.01
C ARG A 967 10.78 -29.42 25.82
N HIS A 968 10.98 -30.21 26.87
CA HIS A 968 11.81 -31.42 26.79
C HIS A 968 11.18 -32.51 25.92
N TYR A 969 9.86 -32.69 26.00
CA TYR A 969 9.14 -33.62 25.13
C TYR A 969 9.17 -33.16 23.66
N LEU A 970 8.96 -31.88 23.39
CA LEU A 970 9.07 -31.31 22.04
C LEU A 970 10.48 -31.47 21.45
N ILE A 971 11.54 -31.23 22.24
CA ILE A 971 12.93 -31.47 21.81
C ILE A 971 13.16 -32.95 21.48
N LEU A 972 12.64 -33.87 22.30
CA LEU A 972 12.73 -35.31 22.03
C LEU A 972 12.00 -35.71 20.73
N GLN A 973 10.82 -35.14 20.46
CA GLN A 973 10.11 -35.32 19.19
C GLN A 973 10.91 -34.76 18.01
N GLY A 974 11.50 -33.57 18.14
CA GLY A 974 12.35 -33.01 17.10
C GLY A 974 13.59 -33.87 16.80
N LEU A 975 14.26 -34.38 17.83
CA LEU A 975 15.43 -35.25 17.68
C LEU A 975 15.10 -36.65 17.11
N SER A 976 13.88 -37.16 17.29
CA SER A 976 13.46 -38.40 16.61
C SER A 976 13.26 -38.17 15.11
N PHE A 977 12.65 -37.04 14.71
CA PHE A 977 12.55 -36.66 13.29
C PHE A 977 13.93 -36.33 12.66
N MET A 978 14.86 -35.70 13.39
CA MET A 978 16.27 -35.58 12.93
C MET A 978 16.90 -36.94 12.64
N SER A 979 16.60 -37.94 13.48
CA SER A 979 17.15 -39.30 13.35
C SER A 979 16.55 -40.06 12.16
N LEU A 980 15.27 -39.82 11.84
CA LEU A 980 14.64 -40.29 10.60
C LEU A 980 15.24 -39.61 9.37
N TYR A 981 15.44 -38.28 9.41
CA TYR A 981 16.12 -37.52 8.35
C TYR A 981 17.54 -38.04 8.07
N ARG A 982 18.35 -38.26 9.13
CA ARG A 982 19.68 -38.89 9.00
C ARG A 982 19.59 -40.30 8.39
N LYS A 983 18.63 -41.13 8.83
CA LYS A 983 18.43 -42.47 8.26
C LYS A 983 18.11 -42.41 6.76
N VAL A 984 17.21 -41.51 6.35
CA VAL A 984 16.82 -41.31 4.95
C VAL A 984 17.98 -40.83 4.10
N ARG A 985 18.68 -39.76 4.51
CA ARG A 985 19.82 -39.19 3.79
C ARG A 985 20.99 -40.16 3.67
N CYS A 986 21.40 -40.81 4.77
CA CYS A 986 22.66 -41.55 4.81
C CYS A 986 22.52 -43.05 4.44
N GLN A 987 21.42 -43.72 4.77
CA GLN A 987 21.38 -45.20 4.73
C GLN A 987 20.90 -45.77 3.38
N LYS A 988 19.94 -45.12 2.72
CA LYS A 988 19.24 -45.72 1.56
C LYS A 988 20.06 -45.86 0.27
N LYS A 989 21.07 -45.02 0.05
CA LYS A 989 21.93 -45.14 -1.14
C LYS A 989 22.91 -46.33 -1.02
N ILE A 990 23.42 -46.61 0.18
CA ILE A 990 24.29 -47.75 0.47
C ILE A 990 23.60 -49.08 0.11
N GLU A 991 22.32 -49.23 0.45
CA GLU A 991 21.53 -50.44 0.14
C GLU A 991 21.25 -50.60 -1.37
N GLN A 992 21.27 -49.50 -2.15
CA GLN A 992 21.17 -49.55 -3.62
C GLN A 992 22.53 -49.80 -4.30
N GLU A 993 23.63 -49.33 -3.71
CA GLU A 993 25.00 -49.55 -4.20
C GLU A 993 25.45 -51.02 -4.08
N VAL A 994 24.94 -51.77 -3.09
CA VAL A 994 25.16 -53.22 -2.95
C VAL A 994 24.52 -54.03 -4.10
N ASN A 995 23.49 -53.50 -4.77
CA ASN A 995 22.64 -54.23 -5.72
C ASN A 995 22.82 -53.84 -7.20
N LYS A 996 23.83 -53.04 -7.58
CA LYS A 996 24.11 -52.70 -9.00
C LYS A 996 25.60 -52.76 -9.33
N ASP A 997 25.92 -53.23 -10.54
CA ASP A 997 27.25 -53.67 -10.94
C ASP A 997 28.37 -52.63 -10.79
N ALA A 998 29.57 -53.13 -10.47
CA ALA A 998 30.73 -52.36 -10.00
C ALA A 998 31.36 -51.35 -10.99
N ASN A 999 30.74 -51.08 -12.15
CA ASN A 999 31.25 -50.22 -13.23
C ASN A 999 30.68 -48.79 -13.26
N LYS A 1000 29.97 -48.32 -12.21
CA LYS A 1000 29.45 -46.93 -12.10
C LYS A 1000 29.90 -46.14 -10.86
N LYS A 1001 30.87 -46.64 -10.09
CA LYS A 1001 31.31 -46.14 -8.77
C LYS A 1001 31.87 -44.70 -8.67
N THR A 1002 31.93 -43.92 -9.75
CA THR A 1002 32.66 -42.62 -9.72
C THR A 1002 31.78 -41.39 -9.54
N GLN A 1003 30.45 -41.55 -9.47
CA GLN A 1003 29.49 -40.43 -9.39
C GLN A 1003 28.45 -40.57 -8.27
N THR A 1004 28.14 -41.79 -7.82
CA THR A 1004 27.28 -42.08 -6.66
C THR A 1004 27.93 -41.59 -5.35
N ASP A 1005 29.17 -42.03 -5.14
CA ASP A 1005 29.93 -41.91 -3.89
C ASP A 1005 30.19 -40.45 -3.46
N PHE A 1006 30.08 -39.49 -4.39
CA PHE A 1006 30.23 -38.06 -4.13
C PHE A 1006 28.93 -37.42 -3.61
N SER A 1007 27.77 -37.86 -4.12
CA SER A 1007 26.46 -37.37 -3.68
C SER A 1007 26.18 -37.81 -2.24
N SER A 1008 26.48 -39.07 -1.90
CA SER A 1008 26.30 -39.60 -0.55
C SER A 1008 27.23 -38.94 0.48
N LEU A 1009 28.48 -38.59 0.10
CA LEU A 1009 29.39 -37.85 0.99
C LEU A 1009 28.91 -36.42 1.30
N SER A 1010 28.44 -35.67 0.30
CA SER A 1010 27.88 -34.32 0.49
C SER A 1010 26.59 -34.36 1.33
N GLU A 1011 25.69 -35.32 1.09
CA GLU A 1011 24.49 -35.52 1.93
C GLU A 1011 24.83 -35.94 3.37
N CYS A 1012 25.90 -36.69 3.60
CA CYS A 1012 26.38 -36.98 4.97
C CYS A 1012 26.95 -35.72 5.64
N GLN A 1013 27.60 -34.84 4.88
CA GLN A 1013 28.12 -33.57 5.40
C GLN A 1013 26.97 -32.61 5.77
N GLU A 1014 25.96 -32.50 4.92
CA GLU A 1014 24.69 -31.78 5.18
C GLU A 1014 24.06 -32.25 6.50
N VAL A 1015 23.96 -33.57 6.71
CA VAL A 1015 23.40 -34.16 7.93
C VAL A 1015 24.22 -33.81 9.18
N GLU A 1016 25.54 -33.96 9.15
CA GLU A 1016 26.38 -33.61 10.30
C GLU A 1016 26.37 -32.11 10.61
N TYR A 1017 26.42 -31.25 9.59
CA TYR A 1017 26.26 -29.82 9.75
C TYR A 1017 24.91 -29.44 10.36
N ASN A 1018 23.80 -30.01 9.86
CA ASN A 1018 22.45 -29.75 10.39
C ASN A 1018 22.26 -30.26 11.83
N TYR A 1019 22.86 -31.40 12.21
CA TYR A 1019 22.93 -31.83 13.61
C TYR A 1019 23.73 -30.84 14.47
N GLY A 1020 24.88 -30.35 13.98
CA GLY A 1020 25.65 -29.30 14.63
C GLY A 1020 24.84 -28.03 14.85
N ARG A 1021 24.08 -27.57 13.85
CA ARG A 1021 23.17 -26.41 13.94
C ARG A 1021 22.08 -26.61 14.99
N VAL A 1022 21.47 -27.79 15.07
CA VAL A 1022 20.44 -28.13 16.08
C VAL A 1022 21.02 -28.15 17.50
N TYR A 1023 22.18 -28.77 17.72
CA TYR A 1023 22.80 -28.73 19.05
C TYR A 1023 23.25 -27.32 19.44
N HIS A 1024 23.74 -26.53 18.48
CA HIS A 1024 24.13 -25.13 18.70
C HIS A 1024 22.92 -24.25 19.07
N SER A 1025 21.77 -24.38 18.38
CA SER A 1025 20.55 -23.61 18.73
C SER A 1025 19.92 -24.02 20.06
N LEU A 1026 20.14 -25.25 20.51
CA LEU A 1026 19.81 -25.74 21.86
C LEU A 1026 20.84 -25.36 22.93
N GLY A 1027 21.96 -24.71 22.57
CA GLY A 1027 23.04 -24.35 23.50
C GLY A 1027 23.94 -25.52 23.94
N LEU A 1028 23.81 -26.69 23.31
CA LEU A 1028 24.56 -27.91 23.61
C LEU A 1028 25.91 -27.91 22.85
N LEU A 1029 26.77 -26.94 23.17
CA LEU A 1029 28.03 -26.69 22.42
C LEU A 1029 28.96 -27.91 22.37
N ASP A 1030 29.05 -28.69 23.46
CA ASP A 1030 29.85 -29.92 23.54
C ASP A 1030 29.40 -31.01 22.57
N GLN A 1031 28.13 -30.99 22.14
CA GLN A 1031 27.59 -31.88 21.11
C GLN A 1031 27.67 -31.25 19.71
N ALA A 1032 27.64 -29.92 19.62
CA ALA A 1032 27.74 -29.19 18.36
C ALA A 1032 29.15 -29.26 17.75
N ILE A 1033 30.20 -29.05 18.57
CA ILE A 1033 31.61 -29.03 18.11
C ILE A 1033 31.98 -30.31 17.34
N PRO A 1034 31.79 -31.54 17.87
CA PRO A 1034 32.13 -32.76 17.15
C PRO A 1034 31.33 -32.99 15.86
N CYS A 1035 30.14 -32.38 15.72
CA CYS A 1035 29.36 -32.47 14.49
C CYS A 1035 29.97 -31.58 13.38
N TYR A 1036 30.37 -30.35 13.72
CA TYR A 1036 31.07 -29.48 12.77
C TYR A 1036 32.47 -30.00 12.41
N GLU A 1037 33.20 -30.60 13.36
CA GLU A 1037 34.49 -31.24 13.09
C GLU A 1037 34.36 -32.41 12.11
N ARG A 1038 33.32 -33.25 12.25
CA ARG A 1038 33.01 -34.30 11.27
C ARG A 1038 32.57 -33.73 9.91
N ALA A 1039 31.83 -32.62 9.88
CA ALA A 1039 31.47 -31.95 8.62
C ALA A 1039 32.72 -31.41 7.88
N LEU A 1040 33.71 -30.88 8.62
CA LEU A 1040 35.01 -30.49 8.06
C LEU A 1040 35.82 -31.70 7.58
N GLU A 1041 35.87 -32.80 8.34
CA GLU A 1041 36.52 -34.03 7.88
C GLU A 1041 35.93 -34.57 6.57
N LEU A 1042 34.60 -34.53 6.43
CA LEU A 1042 33.90 -34.94 5.22
C LEU A 1042 34.21 -34.00 4.04
N GLY A 1043 34.21 -32.69 4.27
CA GLY A 1043 34.58 -31.68 3.26
C GLY A 1043 36.01 -31.86 2.74
N ASN A 1044 36.99 -32.10 3.62
CA ASN A 1044 38.36 -32.43 3.22
C ASN A 1044 38.42 -33.64 2.27
N ARG A 1045 37.58 -34.68 2.49
CA ARG A 1045 37.49 -35.87 1.62
C ARG A 1045 36.83 -35.56 0.28
N ILE A 1046 35.79 -34.72 0.26
CA ILE A 1046 35.13 -34.24 -0.97
C ILE A 1046 36.14 -33.46 -1.82
N GLN A 1047 36.86 -32.51 -1.23
CA GLN A 1047 37.87 -31.69 -1.91
C GLN A 1047 39.06 -32.50 -2.42
N SER A 1048 39.55 -33.51 -1.69
CA SER A 1048 40.61 -34.40 -2.21
C SER A 1048 40.12 -35.21 -3.42
N ALA A 1049 38.92 -35.78 -3.34
CA ALA A 1049 38.36 -36.60 -4.41
C ALA A 1049 37.98 -35.77 -5.67
N GLN A 1050 37.73 -34.47 -5.54
CA GLN A 1050 37.67 -33.53 -6.67
C GLN A 1050 39.03 -33.31 -7.33
N LYS A 1051 40.10 -33.09 -6.53
CA LYS A 1051 41.47 -32.85 -7.02
C LYS A 1051 42.03 -34.07 -7.77
N ASP A 1052 41.74 -35.28 -7.32
CA ASP A 1052 42.13 -36.52 -8.02
C ASP A 1052 41.47 -36.64 -9.41
N LYS A 1053 40.22 -36.19 -9.56
CA LYS A 1053 39.51 -36.19 -10.85
C LYS A 1053 40.10 -35.18 -11.85
N THR A 1054 40.45 -33.97 -11.40
CA THR A 1054 41.05 -32.93 -12.27
C THR A 1054 42.51 -33.19 -12.61
N ALA A 1055 43.22 -33.99 -11.81
CA ALA A 1055 44.49 -34.60 -12.20
C ALA A 1055 44.29 -35.71 -13.25
N GLY A 1056 43.38 -36.65 -13.00
CA GLY A 1056 43.15 -37.82 -13.87
C GLY A 1056 42.62 -37.51 -15.27
N SER A 1057 41.99 -36.34 -15.48
CA SER A 1057 41.60 -35.87 -16.81
C SER A 1057 42.77 -35.34 -17.65
N ARG A 1058 43.82 -34.78 -17.02
CA ARG A 1058 45.00 -34.26 -17.72
C ARG A 1058 45.91 -35.34 -18.28
N GLU A 1059 46.04 -36.50 -17.62
CA GLU A 1059 46.97 -37.55 -18.07
C GLU A 1059 46.50 -38.33 -19.33
N LYS A 1060 45.23 -38.24 -19.72
CA LYS A 1060 44.70 -38.92 -20.93
C LYS A 1060 44.82 -38.11 -22.22
N GLY A 1061 45.48 -36.96 -22.19
CA GLY A 1061 45.76 -36.12 -23.36
C GLY A 1061 46.93 -36.60 -24.23
N LYS A 1062 46.75 -37.68 -25.00
CA LYS A 1062 47.62 -37.99 -26.16
C LYS A 1062 46.77 -38.22 -27.41
N ALA A 1063 47.04 -37.42 -28.44
CA ALA A 1063 46.34 -37.43 -29.72
C ALA A 1063 46.56 -38.76 -30.50
N PRO A 1064 45.69 -39.10 -31.47
CA PRO A 1064 45.73 -38.39 -32.75
C PRO A 1064 44.38 -38.10 -33.45
N ASP A 1065 44.41 -36.99 -34.20
CA ASP A 1065 43.81 -36.75 -35.52
C ASP A 1065 42.32 -36.38 -35.76
N HIS A 1066 42.17 -35.59 -36.83
CA HIS A 1066 41.01 -34.98 -37.49
C HIS A 1066 39.56 -35.27 -37.01
N GLY A 1067 38.84 -34.19 -36.67
CA GLY A 1067 37.38 -34.09 -36.72
C GLY A 1067 36.83 -32.89 -35.97
N GLU A 1068 36.21 -31.93 -36.66
CA GLU A 1068 35.60 -30.74 -36.04
C GLU A 1068 34.48 -31.14 -35.07
N LYS A 1069 34.67 -30.83 -33.77
CA LYS A 1069 33.63 -30.87 -32.74
C LYS A 1069 33.79 -29.68 -31.83
N LYS A 1070 32.65 -29.08 -31.45
CA LYS A 1070 32.57 -27.87 -30.61
C LYS A 1070 33.27 -28.07 -29.27
N ASP A 1071 33.86 -26.99 -28.75
CA ASP A 1071 34.41 -26.92 -27.40
C ASP A 1071 33.31 -27.04 -26.33
N GLU A 1072 32.92 -28.28 -26.00
CA GLU A 1072 32.23 -28.56 -24.76
C GLU A 1072 33.19 -28.31 -23.58
N LYS A 1073 33.16 -27.07 -23.06
CA LYS A 1073 33.74 -26.75 -21.75
C LYS A 1073 33.29 -27.81 -20.74
N PRO A 1074 34.19 -28.34 -19.89
CA PRO A 1074 33.79 -29.31 -18.88
C PRO A 1074 32.69 -28.69 -18.01
N LYS A 1075 31.57 -29.41 -17.85
CA LYS A 1075 30.53 -29.00 -16.90
C LYS A 1075 31.10 -29.12 -15.50
N ASP A 1076 31.45 -27.98 -14.90
CA ASP A 1076 31.77 -27.92 -13.48
C ASP A 1076 30.57 -28.45 -12.70
N ILE A 1077 30.76 -29.61 -12.07
CA ILE A 1077 29.73 -30.19 -11.21
C ILE A 1077 29.77 -29.38 -9.92
N LEU A 1078 28.81 -28.48 -9.77
CA LEU A 1078 28.58 -27.76 -8.52
C LEU A 1078 28.29 -28.81 -7.42
N VAL A 1079 29.22 -28.99 -6.50
CA VAL A 1079 29.07 -29.84 -5.32
C VAL A 1079 28.96 -28.92 -4.12
N GLU A 1080 27.87 -29.04 -3.37
CA GLU A 1080 27.69 -28.33 -2.11
C GLU A 1080 28.66 -28.90 -1.07
N ASP A 1081 29.55 -28.05 -0.55
CA ASP A 1081 30.54 -28.34 0.50
C ASP A 1081 30.28 -27.41 1.68
N PHE A 1082 29.76 -27.94 2.79
CA PHE A 1082 29.39 -27.18 3.99
C PHE A 1082 30.59 -26.86 4.92
N SER A 1083 31.81 -26.97 4.42
CA SER A 1083 33.03 -26.67 5.17
C SER A 1083 33.13 -25.21 5.66
N PRO A 1084 32.90 -24.16 4.86
CA PRO A 1084 33.06 -22.79 5.34
C PRO A 1084 32.00 -22.43 6.40
N GLU A 1085 30.75 -22.90 6.26
CA GLU A 1085 29.70 -22.68 7.26
C GLU A 1085 30.00 -23.41 8.58
N ALA A 1086 30.51 -24.65 8.51
CA ALA A 1086 30.97 -25.38 9.69
C ALA A 1086 32.17 -24.71 10.37
N ALA A 1087 33.12 -24.17 9.58
CA ALA A 1087 34.27 -23.42 10.08
C ALA A 1087 33.85 -22.09 10.73
N VAL A 1088 32.93 -21.32 10.14
CA VAL A 1088 32.36 -20.10 10.76
C VAL A 1088 31.61 -20.45 12.06
N ALA A 1089 30.87 -21.56 12.09
CA ALA A 1089 30.19 -22.00 13.31
C ALA A 1089 31.19 -22.33 14.44
N LEU A 1090 32.26 -23.06 14.16
CA LEU A 1090 33.33 -23.37 15.12
C LEU A 1090 34.13 -22.13 15.54
N GLN A 1091 34.49 -21.25 14.59
CA GLN A 1091 35.19 -19.99 14.85
C GLN A 1091 34.40 -19.15 15.87
N ASN A 1092 33.09 -19.01 15.69
CA ASN A 1092 32.22 -18.28 16.61
C ASN A 1092 32.15 -18.94 18.00
N ILE A 1093 32.00 -20.27 18.08
CA ILE A 1093 31.98 -21.00 19.35
C ILE A 1093 33.31 -20.82 20.09
N TYR A 1094 34.44 -20.98 19.41
CA TYR A 1094 35.76 -20.79 20.00
C TYR A 1094 36.03 -19.35 20.43
N ALA A 1095 35.61 -18.35 19.64
CA ALA A 1095 35.73 -16.95 19.99
C ALA A 1095 34.90 -16.57 21.23
N LEU A 1096 33.63 -16.99 21.29
CA LEU A 1096 32.74 -16.74 22.43
C LEU A 1096 33.20 -17.44 23.71
N ASN A 1097 33.78 -18.64 23.60
CA ASN A 1097 34.40 -19.36 24.71
C ASN A 1097 35.81 -18.84 25.08
N GLY A 1098 36.31 -17.79 24.42
CA GLY A 1098 37.62 -17.19 24.70
C GLY A 1098 38.83 -17.94 24.12
N ASN A 1099 38.62 -19.04 23.38
CA ASN A 1099 39.67 -19.75 22.66
C ASN A 1099 40.01 -19.04 21.32
N ILE A 1100 40.58 -17.84 21.44
CA ILE A 1100 40.99 -17.01 20.29
C ILE A 1100 42.02 -17.74 19.42
N ALA A 1101 42.86 -18.62 20.00
CA ALA A 1101 43.83 -19.42 19.27
C ALA A 1101 43.16 -20.44 18.33
N GLY A 1102 42.22 -21.25 18.85
CA GLY A 1102 41.47 -22.21 18.04
C GLY A 1102 40.56 -21.53 17.00
N ALA A 1103 39.94 -20.40 17.36
CA ALA A 1103 39.18 -19.60 16.40
C ALA A 1103 40.07 -19.12 15.23
N ARG A 1104 41.29 -18.65 15.54
CA ARG A 1104 42.26 -18.24 14.53
C ARG A 1104 42.72 -19.41 13.66
N GLU A 1105 43.03 -20.57 14.24
CA GLU A 1105 43.46 -21.77 13.49
C GLU A 1105 42.39 -22.24 12.49
N VAL A 1106 41.12 -22.28 12.91
CA VAL A 1106 39.98 -22.60 12.02
C VAL A 1106 39.86 -21.56 10.90
N THR A 1107 40.07 -20.28 11.22
CA THR A 1107 40.04 -19.19 10.23
C THR A 1107 41.15 -19.36 9.19
N GLU A 1108 42.40 -19.51 9.63
CA GLU A 1108 43.59 -19.62 8.78
C GLU A 1108 43.59 -20.88 7.90
N LYS A 1109 42.84 -21.93 8.30
CA LYS A 1109 42.77 -23.21 7.60
C LYS A 1109 41.62 -23.33 6.59
N TYR A 1110 40.47 -22.69 6.85
CA TYR A 1110 39.23 -22.92 6.09
C TYR A 1110 38.49 -21.66 5.62
N LEU A 1111 38.85 -20.46 6.11
CA LEU A 1111 38.12 -19.21 5.83
C LEU A 1111 38.97 -18.12 5.15
N ILE A 1112 40.24 -18.39 4.86
CA ILE A 1112 41.05 -17.56 3.97
C ILE A 1112 40.83 -18.05 2.53
N ILE A 1113 40.50 -17.11 1.65
CA ILE A 1113 40.28 -17.29 0.20
C ILE A 1113 41.59 -17.01 -0.55
#